data_AF-A0A5C2RQI1-F1
#
_entry.id   AF-A0A5C2RQI1-F1
#
_cell.length_a   1.000
_cell.length_b   1.000
_cell.length_c   1.000
_cell.angle_alpha   90.00
_cell.angle_beta   90.00
_cell.angle_gamma   90.00
#
_symmetry.space_group_name_H-M   'P 1'
#
loop_
_entity.id
_entity.type
_entity.pdbx_description
1 polymer ?
#
loop_
_entity_poly.entity_id
_entity_poly.type
_entity_poly.pdbx_seq_one_letter_code
_entity_poly.pdbx_strand_id
1 'polypeptide(L)'
;MDSVTRSRVWYLRHLLRSLPHNLPFKDCAASAYRFQHLDLDREWIESEGIEAAANRALEVRLGPRTGPRETFIIKERGPGLEALADVLEVHIGKFPNDICFRKWLEDACRAAENTFTDANEEVLVDRLLLGSKTSKASKNMKSKASASSTSSQKTTMKTKKKKRDEDMLNEKRPATNKLESFEDPAFISSDEEEDNRMGGAKLDPLLKRAARVHVELTSQLSKIRDLTLSFDGGKTRRPRGIYTITVTTPARQGFLYDLQNVSKVSHTAEYILEFLEPVVLKLGPSNFSATVSDNTGNTRKACELLTAKFPHILNFQDCCHEINLALLQINDLDEFKEVCVNPSTILCSTCASHDVKDILTYMHKSTYSMEHFDDARTQLGISHGLVKIGKTRFSTYVSAVSSIKRCLPAFEKITCNEALPFARAIKCLESAHSTPSDVYVFWLAIMATLERRFIQQRIHLPIHTIESIRAIANQRFNELIEEGPDDKYIAAFFLDIRMQNSSIFWPHVPLMGLCFSLGWHPASLLNPPSNPLAVPPRMLKREYGDTAEMLDHPKIQEIMKARNPRLADYDPSSALEAVKTELQAYAKREKPFDRSLRPGETMRDWWVKVQKKEGAHVLGALGIKLFSVVPNSMIDERIMSTVTWLNSPKRARQHVKTLRDHIKIRQWDMYDGIDLSVHPRIFQVQHLDHVVLTIPLPATYRKNR
;
A
#
# COMPACT_ATOMS: atom_id res chain seq x y z
N MET A 1 11.66 45.74 -4.55
CA MET A 1 12.35 45.13 -3.39
C MET A 1 11.76 45.74 -2.12
N ASP A 2 11.36 44.92 -1.15
CA ASP A 2 10.80 45.41 0.12
C ASP A 2 11.85 46.10 1.02
N SER A 3 11.37 46.88 2.00
CA SER A 3 12.24 47.67 2.90
C SER A 3 13.19 46.81 3.73
N VAL A 4 12.78 45.60 4.12
CA VAL A 4 13.58 44.70 4.97
C VAL A 4 14.76 44.13 4.18
N THR A 5 14.51 43.75 2.93
CA THR A 5 15.50 43.20 2.02
C THR A 5 16.52 44.27 1.63
N ARG A 6 16.08 45.51 1.39
CA ARG A 6 16.98 46.63 1.12
C ARG A 6 17.92 46.92 2.29
N SER A 7 17.39 46.91 3.52
CA SER A 7 18.22 47.05 4.73
C SER A 7 19.22 45.91 4.89
N ARG A 8 18.84 44.68 4.53
CA ARG A 8 19.74 43.51 4.57
C ARG A 8 20.85 43.54 3.51
N VAL A 9 20.56 44.01 2.29
CA VAL A 9 21.59 44.22 1.26
C VAL A 9 22.60 45.28 1.73
N TRP A 10 22.10 46.38 2.31
CA TRP A 10 22.98 47.41 2.89
C TRP A 10 23.85 46.85 4.01
N TYR A 11 23.28 46.04 4.90
CA TYR A 11 23.98 45.36 5.97
C TYR A 11 25.09 44.44 5.45
N LEU A 12 24.79 43.59 4.45
CA LEU A 12 25.79 42.74 3.80
C LEU A 12 26.93 43.56 3.21
N ARG A 13 26.63 44.65 2.50
CA ARG A 13 27.64 45.52 1.89
C ARG A 13 28.58 46.11 2.93
N HIS A 14 28.06 46.47 4.11
CA HIS A 14 28.88 46.96 5.20
C HIS A 14 29.75 45.85 5.81
N LEU A 15 29.18 44.67 6.05
CA LEU A 15 29.92 43.52 6.58
C LEU A 15 31.09 43.12 5.67
N LEU A 16 30.88 43.05 4.36
CA LEU A 16 31.91 42.64 3.40
C LEU A 16 33.06 43.66 3.28
N ARG A 17 32.78 44.95 3.47
CA ARG A 17 33.79 46.02 3.47
C ARG A 17 34.64 46.05 4.75
N SER A 18 34.03 45.69 5.87
CA SER A 18 34.66 45.73 7.19
C SER A 18 35.23 44.38 7.64
N LEU A 19 35.38 43.40 6.72
CA LEU A 19 35.84 42.06 7.08
C LEU A 19 37.21 42.09 7.80
N PRO A 20 37.42 41.22 8.81
CA PRO A 20 38.62 41.25 9.65
C PRO A 20 39.94 41.19 8.87
N HIS A 21 40.98 41.80 9.45
CA HIS A 21 42.30 41.91 8.81
C HIS A 21 43.04 40.58 8.64
N ASN A 22 42.61 39.52 9.34
CA ASN A 22 43.17 38.17 9.29
C ASN A 22 42.93 37.42 7.96
N LEU A 23 41.97 37.86 7.14
CA LEU A 23 41.76 37.31 5.79
C LEU A 23 42.79 37.89 4.82
N PRO A 24 43.17 37.19 3.73
CA PRO A 24 44.00 37.80 2.70
C PRO A 24 43.19 38.85 1.93
N PHE A 25 43.76 40.05 1.75
CA PHE A 25 43.21 41.05 0.84
C PHE A 25 43.60 40.72 -0.61
N LYS A 26 42.65 40.71 -1.52
CA LYS A 26 42.90 40.50 -2.95
C LYS A 26 42.22 41.57 -3.80
N ASP A 27 42.95 42.06 -4.80
CA ASP A 27 42.40 42.92 -5.83
C ASP A 27 41.42 42.16 -6.76
N CYS A 28 40.76 42.87 -7.68
CA CYS A 28 39.76 42.28 -8.57
C CYS A 28 40.31 41.14 -9.44
N ALA A 29 41.57 41.23 -9.89
CA ALA A 29 42.17 40.26 -10.80
C ALA A 29 42.61 38.98 -10.08
N ALA A 30 43.12 39.12 -8.85
CA ALA A 30 43.59 38.04 -8.01
C ALA A 30 42.47 37.37 -7.18
N SER A 31 41.29 38.00 -7.09
CA SER A 31 40.14 37.44 -6.37
C SER A 31 39.69 36.11 -6.99
N ALA A 32 39.39 35.14 -6.14
CA ALA A 32 38.76 33.87 -6.53
C ALA A 32 37.24 34.01 -6.75
N TYR A 33 36.62 35.06 -6.20
CA TYR A 33 35.18 35.29 -6.26
C TYR A 33 34.74 36.05 -7.52
N ARG A 34 35.51 37.08 -7.93
CA ARG A 34 35.30 37.86 -9.18
C ARG A 34 33.85 38.29 -9.44
N PHE A 35 33.10 38.72 -8.42
CA PHE A 35 31.68 39.05 -8.57
C PHE A 35 31.41 40.31 -9.42
N GLN A 36 32.44 41.11 -9.72
CA GLN A 36 32.32 42.24 -10.66
C GLN A 36 31.94 41.77 -12.08
N HIS A 37 32.31 40.54 -12.44
CA HIS A 37 31.99 39.92 -13.71
C HIS A 37 31.35 38.56 -13.44
N LEU A 38 30.04 38.55 -13.12
CA LEU A 38 29.26 37.32 -13.00
C LEU A 38 28.86 36.81 -14.39
N ASP A 39 29.75 36.03 -15.01
CA ASP A 39 29.44 35.35 -16.27
C ASP A 39 28.42 34.24 -16.03
N LEU A 40 27.29 34.34 -16.74
CA LEU A 40 26.25 33.33 -16.76
C LEU A 40 26.45 32.45 -17.99
N ASP A 41 26.39 31.13 -17.79
CA ASP A 41 26.55 30.15 -18.87
C ASP A 41 25.40 30.27 -19.88
N ARG A 42 25.73 30.49 -21.16
CA ARG A 42 24.74 30.71 -22.23
C ARG A 42 23.93 29.45 -22.52
N GLU A 43 24.54 28.27 -22.55
CA GLU A 43 23.83 27.00 -22.76
C GLU A 43 22.82 26.77 -21.63
N TRP A 44 23.15 27.25 -20.44
CA TRP A 44 22.32 27.07 -19.26
C TRP A 44 21.22 28.14 -19.12
N ILE A 45 21.46 29.37 -19.58
CA ILE A 45 20.40 30.36 -19.76
C ILE A 45 19.36 29.86 -20.77
N GLU A 46 19.80 29.28 -21.89
CA GLU A 46 18.91 28.78 -22.94
C GLU A 46 18.06 27.58 -22.49
N SER A 47 18.62 26.71 -21.63
CA SER A 47 17.93 25.50 -21.17
C SER A 47 17.09 25.69 -19.91
N GLU A 48 17.60 26.42 -18.90
CA GLU A 48 17.00 26.47 -17.55
C GLU A 48 16.60 27.90 -17.14
N GLY A 49 16.92 28.91 -17.95
CA GLY A 49 16.60 30.31 -17.70
C GLY A 49 17.63 31.05 -16.83
N ILE A 50 17.54 32.38 -16.85
CA ILE A 50 18.55 33.27 -16.24
C ILE A 50 18.59 33.20 -14.70
N GLU A 51 17.46 32.85 -14.06
CA GLU A 51 17.35 32.65 -12.60
C GLU A 51 18.16 31.44 -12.15
N ALA A 52 17.95 30.30 -12.82
CA ALA A 52 18.71 29.07 -12.57
C ALA A 52 20.20 29.32 -12.83
N ALA A 53 20.53 29.92 -13.99
CA ALA A 53 21.90 30.27 -14.39
C ALA A 53 22.66 31.07 -13.33
N ALA A 54 22.02 32.11 -12.79
CA ALA A 54 22.61 32.95 -11.75
C ALA A 54 22.77 32.22 -10.40
N ASN A 55 21.79 31.38 -10.01
CA ASN A 55 21.89 30.60 -8.77
C ASN A 55 23.10 29.63 -8.78
N ARG A 56 23.41 29.01 -9.92
CA ARG A 56 24.62 28.17 -10.07
C ARG A 56 25.90 28.96 -10.11
N ALA A 57 25.92 30.11 -10.77
CA ALA A 57 27.10 30.94 -10.80
C ALA A 57 27.50 31.37 -9.37
N LEU A 58 26.51 31.67 -8.51
CA LEU A 58 26.71 31.88 -7.07
C LEU A 58 27.22 30.60 -6.37
N GLU A 59 26.61 29.45 -6.62
CA GLU A 59 27.02 28.17 -6.01
C GLU A 59 28.45 27.75 -6.38
N VAL A 60 28.86 27.95 -7.64
CA VAL A 60 30.21 27.62 -8.13
C VAL A 60 31.26 28.49 -7.46
N ARG A 61 30.96 29.77 -7.23
CA ARG A 61 31.91 30.75 -6.66
C ARG A 61 31.96 30.73 -5.14
N LEU A 62 30.82 30.61 -4.48
CA LEU A 62 30.71 30.61 -3.02
C LEU A 62 30.91 29.21 -2.42
N GLY A 63 30.64 28.16 -3.19
CA GLY A 63 30.69 26.78 -2.74
C GLY A 63 29.40 26.33 -2.03
N PRO A 64 29.40 25.12 -1.43
CA PRO A 64 28.22 24.50 -0.86
C PRO A 64 27.71 25.24 0.39
N ARG A 65 26.38 25.25 0.57
CA ARG A 65 25.67 25.92 1.68
C ARG A 65 25.64 25.11 2.98
N THR A 66 26.36 24.00 3.04
CA THR A 66 26.33 23.00 4.13
C THR A 66 27.63 22.93 4.93
N GLY A 67 28.38 24.03 4.98
CA GLY A 67 29.63 24.14 5.74
C GLY A 67 29.44 24.32 7.27
N PRO A 68 30.54 24.44 8.03
CA PRO A 68 30.49 24.73 9.47
C PRO A 68 29.62 25.96 9.75
N ARG A 69 28.70 25.86 10.72
CA ARG A 69 27.71 26.91 11.06
C ARG A 69 26.69 27.24 9.95
N GLU A 70 26.33 26.24 9.13
CA GLU A 70 25.20 26.29 8.17
C GLU A 70 25.33 27.36 7.07
N THR A 71 26.56 27.68 6.63
CA THR A 71 26.82 28.57 5.48
C THR A 71 28.19 28.28 4.83
N PHE A 72 28.53 29.01 3.77
CA PHE A 72 29.84 28.95 3.10
C PHE A 72 30.91 29.76 3.86
N ILE A 73 32.19 29.46 3.59
CA ILE A 73 33.34 30.12 4.24
C ILE A 73 33.89 31.22 3.33
N ILE A 74 34.01 32.43 3.86
CA ILE A 74 34.70 33.53 3.20
C ILE A 74 36.22 33.34 3.35
N LYS A 75 36.95 33.33 2.23
CA LYS A 75 38.39 32.99 2.18
C LYS A 75 39.30 34.19 1.95
N GLU A 76 38.76 35.32 1.54
CA GLU A 76 39.50 36.53 1.16
C GLU A 76 38.60 37.76 1.36
N ARG A 77 39.21 38.94 1.51
CA ARG A 77 38.52 40.23 1.49
C ARG A 77 38.97 41.06 0.29
N GLY A 78 38.19 42.09 -0.05
CA GLY A 78 38.50 43.02 -1.14
C GLY A 78 37.38 43.10 -2.17
N PRO A 79 37.56 43.94 -3.22
CA PRO A 79 36.48 44.33 -4.12
C PRO A 79 35.82 43.15 -4.85
N GLY A 80 36.57 42.05 -5.08
CA GLY A 80 36.11 40.80 -5.68
C GLY A 80 34.92 40.15 -4.99
N LEU A 81 34.92 40.19 -3.66
CA LEU A 81 33.86 39.65 -2.82
C LEU A 81 32.81 40.72 -2.50
N GLU A 82 33.22 41.97 -2.28
CA GLU A 82 32.30 43.08 -1.95
C GLU A 82 31.19 43.25 -3.00
N ALA A 83 31.51 43.01 -4.28
CA ALA A 83 30.54 43.06 -5.39
C ALA A 83 29.41 42.01 -5.29
N LEU A 84 29.51 41.02 -4.39
CA LEU A 84 28.42 40.07 -4.13
C LEU A 84 27.13 40.76 -3.67
N ALA A 85 27.25 41.83 -2.88
CA ALA A 85 26.09 42.60 -2.43
C ALA A 85 25.33 43.21 -3.62
N ASP A 86 26.07 43.72 -4.61
CA ASP A 86 25.50 44.33 -5.82
C ASP A 86 24.86 43.26 -6.72
N VAL A 87 25.52 42.10 -6.88
CA VAL A 87 24.97 40.94 -7.61
C VAL A 87 23.63 40.51 -7.01
N LEU A 88 23.57 40.32 -5.69
CA LEU A 88 22.33 39.91 -5.02
C LEU A 88 21.25 40.99 -5.09
N GLU A 89 21.62 42.27 -5.02
CA GLU A 89 20.68 43.37 -5.19
C GLU A 89 20.01 43.35 -6.58
N VAL A 90 20.81 43.18 -7.64
CA VAL A 90 20.33 43.11 -9.02
C VAL A 90 19.41 41.90 -9.23
N HIS A 91 19.82 40.72 -8.77
CA HIS A 91 19.03 39.50 -8.98
C HIS A 91 17.76 39.44 -8.13
N ILE A 92 17.77 39.90 -6.87
CA ILE A 92 16.55 40.01 -6.07
C ILE A 92 15.63 41.10 -6.61
N GLY A 93 16.19 42.18 -7.18
CA GLY A 93 15.41 43.19 -7.89
C GLY A 93 14.66 42.64 -9.10
N LYS A 94 15.33 41.79 -9.89
CA LYS A 94 14.73 41.10 -11.06
C LYS A 94 13.76 39.98 -10.67
N PHE A 95 14.05 39.24 -9.60
CA PHE A 95 13.30 38.06 -9.14
C PHE A 95 12.86 38.22 -7.67
N PRO A 96 11.90 39.11 -7.36
CA PRO A 96 11.56 39.44 -5.99
C PRO A 96 10.91 38.30 -5.20
N ASN A 97 10.27 37.34 -5.89
CA ASN A 97 9.60 36.19 -5.28
C ASN A 97 10.49 34.94 -5.15
N ASP A 98 11.71 34.97 -5.69
CA ASP A 98 12.61 33.83 -5.63
C ASP A 98 13.18 33.67 -4.21
N ILE A 99 12.92 32.50 -3.63
CA ILE A 99 13.34 32.11 -2.29
C ILE A 99 14.87 31.87 -2.26
N CYS A 100 15.47 31.43 -3.36
CA CYS A 100 16.89 31.12 -3.47
C CYS A 100 17.77 32.35 -3.28
N PHE A 101 17.49 33.46 -3.97
CA PHE A 101 18.27 34.69 -3.82
C PHE A 101 18.11 35.35 -2.45
N ARG A 102 16.90 35.33 -1.85
CA ARG A 102 16.71 35.79 -0.47
C ARG A 102 17.53 34.96 0.51
N LYS A 103 17.55 33.64 0.32
CA LYS A 103 18.37 32.75 1.14
C LYS A 103 19.87 33.01 0.91
N TRP A 104 20.32 33.34 -0.31
CA TRP A 104 21.73 33.69 -0.58
C TRP A 104 22.15 34.96 0.15
N LEU A 105 21.27 35.96 0.22
CA LEU A 105 21.50 37.18 1.01
C LEU A 105 21.64 36.87 2.51
N GLU A 106 20.77 36.01 3.05
CA GLU A 106 20.87 35.58 4.45
C GLU A 106 22.15 34.79 4.75
N ASP A 107 22.49 33.84 3.89
CA ASP A 107 23.65 32.98 4.08
C ASP A 107 24.95 33.79 3.92
N ALA A 108 24.99 34.79 3.02
CA ALA A 108 26.12 35.71 2.86
C ALA A 108 26.33 36.62 4.08
N CYS A 109 25.24 37.15 4.68
CA CYS A 109 25.33 37.89 5.93
C CYS A 109 25.89 37.00 7.05
N ARG A 110 25.35 35.79 7.19
CA ARG A 110 25.80 34.82 8.19
C ARG A 110 27.26 34.41 7.99
N ALA A 111 27.69 34.23 6.75
CA ALA A 111 29.07 33.89 6.42
C ALA A 111 30.02 35.01 6.86
N ALA A 112 29.67 36.27 6.60
CA ALA A 112 30.46 37.41 7.07
C ALA A 112 30.47 37.53 8.60
N GLU A 113 29.32 37.43 9.28
CA GLU A 113 29.26 37.44 10.76
C GLU A 113 30.10 36.32 11.40
N ASN A 114 30.11 35.13 10.79
CA ASN A 114 30.96 34.03 11.23
C ASN A 114 32.45 34.40 11.14
N THR A 115 32.89 35.14 10.11
CA THR A 115 34.30 35.56 10.03
C THR A 115 34.70 36.54 11.12
N PHE A 116 33.83 37.48 11.50
CA PHE A 116 34.08 38.34 12.67
C PHE A 116 34.16 37.53 13.97
N THR A 117 33.24 36.59 14.13
CA THR A 117 33.22 35.68 15.28
C THR A 117 34.52 34.86 15.36
N ASP A 118 35.01 34.36 14.23
CA ASP A 118 36.23 33.56 14.16
C ASP A 118 37.51 34.40 14.34
N ALA A 119 37.46 35.69 13.99
CA ALA A 119 38.50 36.67 14.28
C ALA A 119 38.46 37.18 15.74
N ASN A 120 37.43 36.83 16.51
CA ASN A 120 37.14 37.38 17.84
C ASN A 120 37.02 38.92 17.84
N GLU A 121 36.49 39.48 16.75
CA GLU A 121 36.20 40.91 16.57
C GLU A 121 34.68 41.15 16.69
N GLU A 122 34.27 42.25 17.32
CA GLU A 122 32.85 42.61 17.38
C GLU A 122 32.40 43.26 16.07
N VAL A 123 31.24 42.83 15.56
CA VAL A 123 30.57 43.47 14.42
C VAL A 123 30.10 44.85 14.85
N LEU A 124 30.85 45.89 14.47
CA LEU A 124 30.50 47.30 14.68
C LEU A 124 29.43 47.75 13.68
N VAL A 125 28.22 47.22 13.81
CA VAL A 125 27.05 47.69 13.04
C VAL A 125 25.86 47.78 13.97
N ASP A 126 25.27 48.97 14.06
CA ASP A 126 24.15 49.26 14.94
C ASP A 126 22.97 48.32 14.63
N ARG A 127 22.68 47.38 15.54
CA ARG A 127 21.63 46.35 15.37
C ARG A 127 20.20 46.89 15.41
N LEU A 128 20.03 48.22 15.50
CA LEU A 128 18.73 48.89 15.62
C LEU A 128 17.87 48.83 14.34
N LEU A 129 18.40 48.35 13.21
CA LEU A 129 17.66 48.24 11.94
C LEU A 129 17.15 46.83 11.59
N LEU A 130 17.51 45.80 12.36
CA LEU A 130 17.13 44.40 12.12
C LEU A 130 16.15 43.91 13.19
N GLY A 131 14.86 44.16 12.99
CA GLY A 131 13.82 43.70 13.91
C GLY A 131 13.73 42.17 13.97
N SER A 132 14.16 41.56 15.09
CA SER A 132 13.50 40.40 15.74
C SER A 132 14.29 39.86 16.95
N LYS A 133 13.53 39.47 17.98
CA LYS A 133 13.89 38.98 19.32
C LYS A 133 14.46 37.55 19.32
N THR A 134 15.52 37.29 20.10
CA THR A 134 15.80 35.97 20.71
C THR A 134 16.36 36.11 22.12
N SER A 135 15.80 35.33 23.05
CA SER A 135 16.10 35.29 24.48
C SER A 135 17.29 34.38 24.80
N LYS A 136 18.23 34.88 25.62
CA LYS A 136 19.35 34.15 26.23
C LYS A 136 18.89 33.29 27.43
N ALA A 137 19.48 32.12 27.62
CA ALA A 137 19.62 31.49 28.93
C ALA A 137 21.06 30.98 29.09
N SER A 138 21.67 31.40 30.21
CA SER A 138 23.11 31.36 30.51
C SER A 138 23.56 30.03 31.14
N LYS A 139 24.83 29.71 30.91
CA LYS A 139 25.66 28.78 31.70
C LYS A 139 26.01 29.40 33.07
N ASN A 140 26.25 28.53 34.07
CA ASN A 140 27.25 28.62 35.16
C ASN A 140 27.14 27.36 36.03
N MET A 141 28.16 26.77 36.68
CA MET A 141 29.63 26.83 36.62
C MET A 141 30.18 25.64 37.46
N LYS A 142 31.37 25.14 37.07
CA LYS A 142 32.52 24.47 37.78
C LYS A 142 32.45 24.36 39.33
N SER A 143 33.09 23.46 40.10
CA SER A 143 34.28 22.55 40.04
C SER A 143 34.31 21.78 41.40
N LYS A 144 35.01 20.66 41.65
CA LYS A 144 36.47 20.47 41.86
C LYS A 144 36.74 19.01 42.30
N ALA A 145 37.99 18.57 42.13
CA ALA A 145 38.55 17.22 42.26
C ALA A 145 38.84 16.74 43.70
N SER A 146 38.94 15.41 43.93
CA SER A 146 40.20 14.70 44.26
C SER A 146 40.02 13.26 44.82
N ALA A 147 40.73 12.32 44.19
CA ALA A 147 41.57 11.23 44.73
C ALA A 147 41.06 10.16 45.75
N SER A 148 41.18 8.90 45.28
CA SER A 148 41.85 7.74 45.90
C SER A 148 41.06 6.67 46.69
N SER A 149 41.50 5.43 46.40
CA SER A 149 41.60 4.23 47.24
C SER A 149 40.49 3.19 47.22
N THR A 150 40.95 2.01 46.81
CA THR A 150 40.40 0.66 46.81
C THR A 150 39.85 0.22 48.18
N SER A 151 38.66 -0.39 48.21
CA SER A 151 38.44 -1.63 48.97
C SER A 151 37.11 -2.30 48.58
N SER A 152 37.19 -3.61 48.38
CA SER A 152 36.06 -4.51 48.22
C SER A 152 35.36 -4.69 49.57
N GLN A 153 34.04 -4.55 49.63
CA GLN A 153 33.21 -5.32 50.57
C GLN A 153 31.75 -5.41 50.08
N LYS A 154 31.32 -6.66 49.90
CA LYS A 154 29.93 -7.09 49.72
C LYS A 154 29.07 -6.64 50.91
N THR A 155 27.87 -6.12 50.66
CA THR A 155 26.66 -6.42 51.48
C THR A 155 25.38 -5.95 50.77
N THR A 156 24.63 -6.93 50.25
CA THR A 156 23.17 -7.07 50.31
C THR A 156 22.26 -5.82 50.42
N MET A 157 21.63 -5.44 49.31
CA MET A 157 20.22 -4.96 49.28
C MET A 157 19.51 -5.41 47.99
N LYS A 158 19.34 -6.73 47.83
CA LYS A 158 18.32 -7.33 46.95
C LYS A 158 17.02 -7.46 47.74
N THR A 159 16.24 -6.38 47.88
CA THR A 159 14.79 -6.44 48.21
C THR A 159 14.24 -5.02 48.31
N LYS A 160 13.75 -4.45 47.19
CA LYS A 160 12.70 -3.40 47.19
C LYS A 160 12.28 -2.93 45.79
N LYS A 161 12.99 -3.28 44.72
CA LYS A 161 12.58 -2.91 43.34
C LYS A 161 11.74 -3.96 42.61
N LYS A 162 11.65 -5.19 43.13
CA LYS A 162 10.87 -6.28 42.49
C LYS A 162 9.39 -6.35 42.91
N LYS A 163 8.97 -5.61 43.95
CA LYS A 163 7.59 -5.64 44.48
C LYS A 163 6.67 -4.56 43.91
N ARG A 164 7.18 -3.62 43.10
CA ARG A 164 6.35 -2.60 42.42
C ARG A 164 5.97 -2.96 40.98
N ASP A 165 6.70 -3.88 40.36
CA ASP A 165 6.42 -4.32 38.99
C ASP A 165 5.56 -5.60 38.94
N GLU A 166 5.47 -6.38 40.04
CA GLU A 166 4.58 -7.55 40.14
C GLU A 166 3.13 -7.19 40.53
N ASP A 167 2.90 -6.09 41.28
CA ASP A 167 1.54 -5.64 41.66
C ASP A 167 0.79 -4.91 40.53
N MET A 168 1.46 -4.54 39.42
CA MET A 168 0.82 -3.99 38.21
C MET A 168 0.52 -5.05 37.13
N LEU A 169 0.81 -6.32 37.40
CA LEU A 169 0.58 -7.44 36.47
C LEU A 169 -0.56 -8.37 36.90
N ASN A 170 -1.36 -7.99 37.90
CA ASN A 170 -2.50 -8.80 38.37
C ASN A 170 -3.83 -8.03 38.55
N GLU A 171 -3.99 -6.87 37.91
CA GLU A 171 -5.34 -6.32 37.69
C GLU A 171 -5.91 -6.87 36.39
N LYS A 172 -6.80 -7.87 36.50
CA LYS A 172 -7.73 -8.23 35.42
C LYS A 172 -8.49 -6.97 35.02
N ARG A 173 -8.24 -6.47 33.81
CA ARG A 173 -9.09 -5.44 33.19
C ARG A 173 -10.52 -5.98 33.12
N PRO A 174 -11.54 -5.18 33.48
CA PRO A 174 -12.91 -5.67 33.55
C PRO A 174 -13.39 -6.14 32.17
N ALA A 175 -14.06 -7.29 32.17
CA ALA A 175 -14.78 -7.80 31.01
C ALA A 175 -16.01 -6.92 30.74
N THR A 176 -16.29 -6.69 29.45
CA THR A 176 -17.56 -6.20 28.88
C THR A 176 -18.21 -5.01 29.61
N ASN A 177 -18.03 -3.79 29.08
CA ASN A 177 -18.96 -2.69 29.36
C ASN A 177 -20.28 -2.94 28.59
N LYS A 178 -21.05 -3.96 29.00
CA LYS A 178 -22.50 -3.88 28.87
C LYS A 178 -22.97 -3.02 30.04
N LEU A 179 -23.42 -1.80 29.76
CA LEU A 179 -24.25 -1.07 30.71
C LEU A 179 -25.56 -1.86 30.83
N GLU A 180 -25.78 -2.47 32.00
CA GLU A 180 -27.02 -3.20 32.30
C GLU A 180 -28.22 -2.26 32.51
N SER A 181 -27.97 -0.96 32.77
CA SER A 181 -29.00 0.08 32.79
C SER A 181 -28.47 1.44 32.32
N PHE A 182 -29.38 2.30 31.84
CA PHE A 182 -29.12 3.68 31.43
C PHE A 182 -29.57 4.70 32.49
N GLU A 183 -30.06 4.25 33.64
CA GLU A 183 -30.63 5.11 34.67
C GLU A 183 -29.52 5.69 35.55
N ASP A 184 -29.29 6.99 35.40
CA ASP A 184 -28.50 7.78 36.34
C ASP A 184 -29.44 8.43 37.36
N PRO A 185 -29.42 8.03 38.65
CA PRO A 185 -30.30 8.62 39.67
C PRO A 185 -30.00 10.10 39.97
N ALA A 186 -28.90 10.65 39.44
CA ALA A 186 -28.62 12.09 39.44
C ALA A 186 -29.18 12.82 38.20
N PHE A 187 -29.70 12.09 37.20
CA PHE A 187 -30.36 12.65 36.03
C PHE A 187 -31.77 13.10 36.38
N ILE A 188 -31.93 14.41 36.57
CA ILE A 188 -33.24 15.04 36.64
C ILE A 188 -33.60 15.43 35.20
N SER A 189 -34.61 14.77 34.63
CA SER A 189 -35.26 15.22 33.40
C SER A 189 -35.91 16.56 33.68
N SER A 190 -35.25 17.67 33.35
CA SER A 190 -35.94 18.94 33.20
C SER A 190 -36.83 18.83 31.96
N ASP A 191 -38.10 19.21 32.07
CA ASP A 191 -38.94 19.43 30.89
C ASP A 191 -38.16 20.34 29.93
N GLU A 192 -37.82 19.83 28.74
CA GLU A 192 -37.13 20.65 27.74
C GLU A 192 -38.06 21.81 27.38
N GLU A 193 -37.71 23.02 27.82
CA GLU A 193 -38.40 24.23 27.38
C GLU A 193 -38.38 24.28 25.85
N GLU A 194 -39.52 24.64 25.23
CA GLU A 194 -39.60 24.80 23.78
C GLU A 194 -38.48 25.71 23.27
N ASP A 195 -37.66 25.18 22.35
CA ASP A 195 -36.48 25.88 21.82
C ASP A 195 -36.87 27.08 20.95
N ASN A 196 -37.08 28.21 21.63
CA ASN A 196 -37.45 29.50 21.05
C ASN A 196 -36.24 30.34 20.62
N ARG A 197 -35.06 29.73 20.43
CA ARG A 197 -33.84 30.47 20.04
C ARG A 197 -33.88 30.86 18.56
N MET A 198 -34.00 32.17 18.29
CA MET A 198 -33.90 32.79 16.96
C MET A 198 -32.48 32.69 16.31
N GLY A 199 -31.54 32.00 16.95
CA GLY A 199 -30.16 31.83 16.48
C GLY A 199 -29.46 30.66 17.16
N GLY A 200 -28.84 29.80 16.33
CA GLY A 200 -27.99 28.68 16.68
C GLY A 200 -27.06 28.36 15.50
N ALA A 201 -25.95 27.64 15.73
CA ALA A 201 -25.06 27.22 14.65
C ALA A 201 -25.89 26.46 13.60
N LYS A 202 -26.08 27.05 12.41
CA LYS A 202 -26.81 26.41 11.31
C LYS A 202 -26.19 25.03 11.09
N LEU A 203 -27.01 23.98 11.15
CA LEU A 203 -26.56 22.62 10.90
C LEU A 203 -25.81 22.58 9.56
N ASP A 204 -24.53 22.22 9.62
CA ASP A 204 -23.62 22.27 8.47
C ASP A 204 -24.24 21.48 7.29
N PRO A 205 -24.40 22.09 6.11
CA PRO A 205 -24.94 21.42 4.93
C PRO A 205 -24.26 20.08 4.62
N LEU A 206 -22.97 19.94 4.91
CA LEU A 206 -22.21 18.69 4.73
C LEU A 206 -22.65 17.60 5.71
N LEU A 207 -22.97 17.93 6.96
CA LEU A 207 -23.47 16.95 7.93
C LEU A 207 -24.86 16.44 7.53
N LYS A 208 -25.74 17.35 7.08
CA LYS A 208 -27.05 16.95 6.50
C LYS A 208 -26.86 16.03 5.30
N ARG A 209 -25.94 16.37 4.39
CA ARG A 209 -25.65 15.57 3.20
C ARG A 209 -25.09 14.20 3.58
N ALA A 210 -24.11 14.12 4.48
CA ALA A 210 -23.53 12.87 4.92
C ALA A 210 -24.56 11.93 5.56
N ALA A 211 -25.45 12.47 6.40
CA ALA A 211 -26.53 11.69 7.01
C ALA A 211 -27.51 11.15 5.95
N ARG A 212 -27.93 12.00 5.00
CA ARG A 212 -28.80 11.59 3.88
C ARG A 212 -28.16 10.52 3.03
N VAL A 213 -26.90 10.72 2.61
CA VAL A 213 -26.12 9.75 1.86
C VAL A 213 -26.01 8.43 2.62
N HIS A 214 -25.79 8.45 3.94
CA HIS A 214 -25.71 7.21 4.71
C HIS A 214 -27.04 6.45 4.72
N VAL A 215 -28.16 7.14 4.95
CA VAL A 215 -29.49 6.52 4.97
C VAL A 215 -29.83 5.93 3.60
N GLU A 216 -29.59 6.68 2.53
CA GLU A 216 -29.86 6.25 1.17
C GLU A 216 -28.96 5.06 0.77
N LEU A 217 -27.65 5.14 1.04
CA LEU A 217 -26.72 4.06 0.81
C LEU A 217 -27.13 2.78 1.55
N THR A 218 -27.53 2.89 2.83
CA THR A 218 -28.05 1.74 3.58
C THR A 218 -29.30 1.17 2.92
N SER A 219 -30.27 2.01 2.54
CA SER A 219 -31.51 1.57 1.90
C SER A 219 -31.29 0.88 0.55
N GLN A 220 -30.31 1.34 -0.22
CA GLN A 220 -29.98 0.73 -1.51
C GLN A 220 -29.21 -0.57 -1.33
N LEU A 221 -28.16 -0.58 -0.51
CA LEU A 221 -27.37 -1.79 -0.26
C LEU A 221 -28.21 -2.90 0.37
N SER A 222 -29.17 -2.59 1.25
CA SER A 222 -30.04 -3.59 1.87
C SER A 222 -31.02 -4.27 0.89
N LYS A 223 -31.14 -3.76 -0.34
CA LYS A 223 -31.96 -4.36 -1.42
C LYS A 223 -31.12 -5.17 -2.41
N ILE A 224 -29.79 -5.07 -2.33
CA ILE A 224 -28.87 -5.71 -3.26
C ILE A 224 -28.38 -7.01 -2.64
N ARG A 225 -28.46 -8.09 -3.41
CA ARG A 225 -27.91 -9.39 -3.04
C ARG A 225 -26.47 -9.56 -3.52
N ASP A 226 -25.83 -10.58 -2.98
CA ASP A 226 -24.47 -11.01 -3.32
C ASP A 226 -23.39 -9.96 -3.02
N LEU A 227 -23.56 -9.22 -1.91
CA LEU A 227 -22.59 -8.27 -1.40
C LEU A 227 -21.33 -8.97 -0.91
N THR A 228 -20.19 -8.30 -1.06
CA THR A 228 -18.92 -8.67 -0.43
C THR A 228 -18.58 -7.65 0.65
N LEU A 229 -18.38 -8.12 1.88
CA LEU A 229 -17.85 -7.30 2.98
C LEU A 229 -16.32 -7.36 2.95
N SER A 230 -15.63 -6.22 3.02
CA SER A 230 -14.21 -6.20 3.34
C SER A 230 -13.86 -5.17 4.39
N PHE A 231 -12.74 -5.37 5.06
CA PHE A 231 -12.27 -4.50 6.13
C PHE A 231 -10.75 -4.58 6.25
N ASP A 232 -10.13 -3.48 6.65
CA ASP A 232 -8.68 -3.39 6.83
C ASP A 232 -8.31 -2.48 8.00
N GLY A 233 -7.19 -2.81 8.65
CA GLY A 233 -6.63 -2.08 9.79
C GLY A 233 -5.63 -1.01 9.34
N GLY A 234 -5.94 0.25 9.64
CA GLY A 234 -5.13 1.39 9.28
C GLY A 234 -4.71 2.27 10.46
N LYS A 235 -3.87 3.26 10.15
CA LYS A 235 -3.53 4.35 11.09
C LYS A 235 -3.68 5.69 10.39
N THR A 236 -4.26 6.67 11.09
CA THR A 236 -4.19 8.07 10.62
C THR A 236 -2.81 8.67 10.92
N ARG A 237 -2.52 9.86 10.38
CA ARG A 237 -1.19 10.49 10.47
C ARG A 237 -0.79 10.82 11.90
N ARG A 238 -1.76 11.17 12.75
CA ARG A 238 -1.60 11.02 14.21
C ARG A 238 -1.92 9.57 14.51
N PRO A 239 -1.06 8.81 15.22
CA PRO A 239 -1.16 7.35 15.35
C PRO A 239 -2.42 6.93 16.14
N ARG A 240 -3.56 7.02 15.47
CA ARG A 240 -4.89 6.62 15.88
C ARG A 240 -5.26 5.46 14.98
N GLY A 241 -5.49 4.31 15.58
CA GLY A 241 -5.93 3.11 14.87
C GLY A 241 -7.33 3.35 14.30
N ILE A 242 -7.52 2.93 13.06
CA ILE A 242 -8.80 2.97 12.37
C ILE A 242 -9.04 1.64 11.66
N TYR A 243 -10.29 1.25 11.49
CA TYR A 243 -10.69 0.16 10.58
C TYR A 243 -11.59 0.71 9.49
N THR A 244 -11.30 0.37 8.24
CA THR A 244 -12.25 0.55 7.15
C THR A 244 -13.26 -0.60 7.19
N ILE A 245 -14.52 -0.30 6.91
CA ILE A 245 -15.55 -1.31 6.65
C ILE A 245 -16.16 -0.95 5.31
N THR A 246 -15.98 -1.82 4.33
CA THR A 246 -16.39 -1.59 2.96
C THR A 246 -17.34 -2.66 2.48
N VAL A 247 -18.27 -2.25 1.62
CA VAL A 247 -19.27 -3.13 1.03
C VAL A 247 -19.20 -2.96 -0.47
N THR A 248 -19.00 -4.08 -1.16
CA THR A 248 -18.91 -4.13 -2.61
C THR A 248 -20.10 -4.86 -3.20
N THR A 249 -20.75 -4.22 -4.17
CA THR A 249 -21.91 -4.77 -4.90
C THR A 249 -21.45 -5.84 -5.90
N PRO A 250 -22.34 -6.75 -6.33
CA PRO A 250 -22.05 -7.68 -7.41
C PRO A 250 -21.72 -7.01 -8.75
N ALA A 251 -22.07 -5.73 -8.92
CA ALA A 251 -21.70 -4.89 -10.06
C ALA A 251 -20.29 -4.28 -9.93
N ARG A 252 -19.52 -4.70 -8.92
CA ARG A 252 -18.12 -4.31 -8.65
C ARG A 252 -17.96 -2.84 -8.21
N GLN A 253 -19.01 -2.25 -7.65
CA GLN A 253 -18.96 -0.91 -7.05
C GLN A 253 -18.79 -1.07 -5.55
N GLY A 254 -17.79 -0.40 -4.97
CA GLY A 254 -17.54 -0.52 -3.55
C GLY A 254 -17.63 0.80 -2.82
N PHE A 255 -18.16 0.71 -1.60
CA PHE A 255 -18.52 1.84 -0.76
C PHE A 255 -17.89 1.68 0.62
N LEU A 256 -17.32 2.76 1.14
CA LEU A 256 -17.01 2.87 2.55
C LEU A 256 -18.33 2.92 3.34
N TYR A 257 -18.64 1.85 4.04
CA TYR A 257 -19.82 1.82 4.90
C TYR A 257 -19.55 2.58 6.20
N ASP A 258 -18.42 2.29 6.84
CA ASP A 258 -17.99 2.99 8.05
C ASP A 258 -16.46 3.06 8.17
N LEU A 259 -15.99 4.00 8.97
CA LEU A 259 -14.58 4.14 9.34
C LEU A 259 -14.50 4.18 10.86
N GLN A 260 -14.18 3.03 11.44
CA GLN A 260 -14.22 2.84 12.89
C GLN A 260 -12.96 3.36 13.54
N ASN A 261 -13.11 4.12 14.62
CA ASN A 261 -11.99 4.61 15.42
C ASN A 261 -11.69 3.61 16.54
N VAL A 262 -10.62 2.83 16.35
CA VAL A 262 -10.19 1.78 17.27
C VAL A 262 -8.97 2.23 18.09
N SER A 263 -8.87 3.54 18.36
CA SER A 263 -7.78 4.08 19.19
C SER A 263 -7.96 3.67 20.64
N LYS A 264 -6.85 3.32 21.32
CA LYS A 264 -6.78 3.00 22.76
C LYS A 264 -7.50 1.71 23.18
N VAL A 265 -7.83 0.85 22.23
CA VAL A 265 -8.44 -0.47 22.47
C VAL A 265 -7.59 -1.56 21.84
N SER A 266 -7.60 -2.75 22.43
CA SER A 266 -6.95 -3.93 21.83
C SER A 266 -7.78 -4.41 20.65
N HIS A 267 -7.14 -4.64 19.51
CA HIS A 267 -7.82 -5.08 18.28
C HIS A 267 -8.02 -6.59 18.28
N THR A 268 -8.72 -7.14 19.28
CA THR A 268 -9.01 -8.58 19.33
C THR A 268 -10.02 -8.96 18.25
N ALA A 269 -10.05 -10.23 17.87
CA ALA A 269 -11.00 -10.74 16.87
C ALA A 269 -12.46 -10.48 17.28
N GLU A 270 -12.76 -10.61 18.56
CA GLU A 270 -14.08 -10.37 19.14
C GLU A 270 -14.46 -8.89 19.05
N TYR A 271 -13.51 -7.98 19.28
CA TYR A 271 -13.73 -6.55 19.14
C TYR A 271 -13.94 -6.14 17.67
N ILE A 272 -13.24 -6.78 16.72
CA ILE A 272 -13.49 -6.56 15.29
C ILE A 272 -14.91 -6.99 14.94
N LEU A 273 -15.35 -8.15 15.43
CA LEU A 273 -16.71 -8.64 15.21
C LEU A 273 -17.79 -7.69 15.74
N GLU A 274 -17.57 -7.04 16.89
CA GLU A 274 -18.52 -6.10 17.50
C GLU A 274 -18.95 -4.95 16.56
N PHE A 275 -18.06 -4.50 15.67
CA PHE A 275 -18.41 -3.46 14.69
C PHE A 275 -18.75 -3.99 13.29
N LEU A 276 -18.33 -5.22 12.93
CA LEU A 276 -18.71 -5.83 11.65
C LEU A 276 -20.15 -6.38 11.69
N GLU A 277 -20.54 -7.02 12.78
CA GLU A 277 -21.85 -7.65 12.92
C GLU A 277 -23.02 -6.66 12.75
N PRO A 278 -23.03 -5.47 13.39
CA PRO A 278 -24.10 -4.49 13.19
C PRO A 278 -24.25 -4.04 11.73
N VAL A 279 -23.15 -4.01 10.96
CA VAL A 279 -23.19 -3.68 9.54
C VAL A 279 -23.89 -4.78 8.76
N VAL A 280 -23.53 -6.03 9.01
CA VAL A 280 -24.14 -7.21 8.37
C VAL A 280 -25.63 -7.31 8.72
N LEU A 281 -26.00 -7.11 9.98
CA LEU A 281 -27.40 -7.12 10.43
C LEU A 281 -28.20 -5.99 9.79
N LYS A 282 -27.67 -4.77 9.75
CA LYS A 282 -28.36 -3.59 9.19
C LYS A 282 -28.57 -3.68 7.68
N LEU A 283 -27.63 -4.29 6.96
CA LEU A 283 -27.74 -4.52 5.51
C LEU A 283 -28.46 -5.83 5.16
N GLY A 284 -28.75 -6.68 6.14
CA GLY A 284 -29.37 -7.98 5.94
C GLY A 284 -28.33 -9.07 5.73
N PRO A 285 -28.16 -10.03 6.65
CA PRO A 285 -27.17 -11.10 6.51
C PRO A 285 -27.34 -11.92 5.23
N SER A 286 -28.58 -12.10 4.78
CA SER A 286 -28.96 -12.82 3.56
C SER A 286 -28.48 -12.16 2.26
N ASN A 287 -28.10 -10.87 2.32
CA ASN A 287 -27.60 -10.13 1.17
C ASN A 287 -26.10 -10.33 0.93
N PHE A 288 -25.36 -10.86 1.90
CA PHE A 288 -23.92 -11.10 1.77
C PHE A 288 -23.61 -12.49 1.22
N SER A 289 -22.69 -12.53 0.27
CA SER A 289 -22.12 -13.76 -0.27
C SER A 289 -20.76 -14.09 0.32
N ALA A 290 -19.97 -13.08 0.68
CA ALA A 290 -18.62 -13.28 1.19
C ALA A 290 -18.15 -12.16 2.13
N THR A 291 -17.13 -12.49 2.93
CA THR A 291 -16.28 -11.55 3.67
C THR A 291 -14.83 -11.74 3.24
N VAL A 292 -14.05 -10.66 3.14
CA VAL A 292 -12.64 -10.64 2.71
C VAL A 292 -11.82 -9.74 3.64
N SER A 293 -10.67 -10.20 4.10
CA SER A 293 -9.71 -9.40 4.85
C SER A 293 -8.29 -9.95 4.66
N ASP A 294 -7.28 -9.18 5.05
CA ASP A 294 -5.92 -9.68 5.23
C ASP A 294 -5.86 -10.89 6.19
N ASN A 295 -4.75 -11.63 6.13
CA ASN A 295 -4.56 -12.85 6.93
C ASN A 295 -3.78 -12.56 8.23
N THR A 296 -4.03 -11.41 8.86
CA THR A 296 -3.47 -11.15 10.18
C THR A 296 -4.25 -11.92 11.25
N GLY A 297 -3.58 -12.37 12.32
CA GLY A 297 -4.18 -13.34 13.24
C GLY A 297 -5.54 -12.95 13.82
N ASN A 298 -5.78 -11.65 14.07
CA ASN A 298 -7.05 -11.18 14.61
C ASN A 298 -8.13 -10.96 13.53
N THR A 299 -7.76 -10.51 12.33
CA THR A 299 -8.71 -10.30 11.24
C THR A 299 -9.19 -11.64 10.66
N ARG A 300 -8.28 -12.61 10.49
CA ARG A 300 -8.61 -14.00 10.15
C ARG A 300 -9.62 -14.58 11.14
N LYS A 301 -9.31 -14.51 12.44
CA LYS A 301 -10.20 -15.03 13.49
C LYS A 301 -11.54 -14.27 13.52
N ALA A 302 -11.56 -12.97 13.23
CA ALA A 302 -12.81 -12.21 13.13
C ALA A 302 -13.69 -12.68 11.96
N CYS A 303 -13.10 -12.96 10.78
CA CYS A 303 -13.80 -13.58 9.66
C CYS A 303 -14.32 -14.99 10.01
N GLU A 304 -13.52 -15.81 10.70
CA GLU A 304 -13.94 -17.14 11.17
C GLU A 304 -15.15 -17.04 12.12
N LEU A 305 -15.12 -16.12 13.09
CA LEU A 305 -16.24 -15.88 14.00
C LEU A 305 -17.49 -15.37 13.27
N LEU A 306 -17.33 -14.46 12.31
CA LEU A 306 -18.44 -13.93 11.51
C LEU A 306 -19.11 -15.01 10.67
N THR A 307 -18.30 -15.85 10.00
CA THR A 307 -18.81 -16.95 9.16
C THR A 307 -19.35 -18.13 9.97
N ALA A 308 -18.86 -18.34 11.19
CA ALA A 308 -19.50 -19.27 12.13
C ALA A 308 -20.91 -18.79 12.52
N LYS A 309 -21.11 -17.48 12.68
CA LYS A 309 -22.41 -16.88 12.98
C LYS A 309 -23.35 -16.84 11.77
N PHE A 310 -22.79 -16.66 10.58
CA PHE A 310 -23.54 -16.63 9.32
C PHE A 310 -22.93 -17.64 8.32
N PRO A 311 -23.24 -18.95 8.44
CA PRO A 311 -22.58 -20.01 7.67
C PRO A 311 -22.68 -19.89 6.15
N HIS A 312 -23.72 -19.21 5.66
CA HIS A 312 -23.91 -18.95 4.23
C HIS A 312 -22.91 -17.91 3.69
N ILE A 313 -22.26 -17.09 4.52
CA ILE A 313 -21.25 -16.13 4.07
C ILE A 313 -19.91 -16.86 3.89
N LEU A 314 -19.32 -16.76 2.70
CA LEU A 314 -18.04 -17.40 2.40
C LEU A 314 -16.87 -16.59 2.99
N ASN A 315 -15.95 -17.27 3.67
CA ASN A 315 -14.72 -16.66 4.18
C ASN A 315 -13.64 -16.65 3.09
N PHE A 316 -13.27 -15.47 2.59
CA PHE A 316 -12.17 -15.25 1.68
C PHE A 316 -11.00 -14.56 2.39
N GLN A 317 -9.79 -15.02 2.06
CA GLN A 317 -8.56 -14.31 2.41
C GLN A 317 -8.16 -13.43 1.24
N ASP A 318 -7.58 -12.26 1.54
CA ASP A 318 -7.09 -11.37 0.50
C ASP A 318 -5.95 -12.01 -0.31
N CYS A 319 -6.24 -12.30 -1.58
CA CYS A 319 -5.26 -12.91 -2.48
C CYS A 319 -4.06 -12.01 -2.80
N CYS A 320 -4.24 -10.69 -2.88
CA CYS A 320 -3.14 -9.75 -3.14
C CYS A 320 -2.18 -9.72 -1.94
N HIS A 321 -2.73 -9.73 -0.72
CA HIS A 321 -1.94 -9.81 0.50
C HIS A 321 -1.13 -11.10 0.58
N GLU A 322 -1.74 -12.26 0.32
CA GLU A 322 -1.04 -13.56 0.35
C GLU A 322 0.10 -13.66 -0.68
N ILE A 323 -0.13 -13.20 -1.92
CA ILE A 323 0.91 -13.17 -2.95
C ILE A 323 2.04 -12.21 -2.53
N ASN A 324 1.72 -11.10 -1.87
CA ASN A 324 2.71 -10.16 -1.35
C ASN A 324 3.50 -10.74 -0.16
N LEU A 325 2.87 -11.51 0.74
CA LEU A 325 3.57 -12.22 1.81
C LEU A 325 4.57 -13.25 1.27
N ALA A 326 4.23 -13.93 0.17
CA ALA A 326 5.17 -14.81 -0.53
C ALA A 326 6.43 -14.05 -0.99
N LEU A 327 6.23 -12.86 -1.58
CA LEU A 327 7.35 -11.99 -1.98
C LEU A 327 8.20 -11.52 -0.80
N LEU A 328 7.57 -11.15 0.31
CA LEU A 328 8.29 -10.73 1.52
C LEU A 328 9.14 -11.88 2.08
N GLN A 329 8.60 -13.11 2.13
CA GLN A 329 9.36 -14.27 2.58
C GLN A 329 10.51 -14.64 1.63
N ILE A 330 10.30 -14.50 0.32
CA ILE A 330 11.36 -14.69 -0.67
C ILE A 330 12.46 -13.65 -0.42
N ASN A 331 12.11 -12.38 -0.22
CA ASN A 331 13.09 -11.33 0.10
C ASN A 331 13.87 -11.58 1.41
N ASP A 332 13.31 -12.37 2.33
CA ASP A 332 13.93 -12.76 3.59
C ASP A 332 14.85 -13.99 3.47
N LEU A 333 15.02 -14.62 2.30
CA LEU A 333 16.05 -15.67 2.15
C LEU A 333 17.44 -15.04 2.17
N ASP A 334 18.44 -15.78 2.67
CA ASP A 334 19.77 -15.22 2.97
C ASP A 334 20.48 -14.66 1.72
N GLU A 335 20.21 -15.27 0.57
CA GLU A 335 20.68 -14.88 -0.77
C GLU A 335 20.12 -13.52 -1.22
N PHE A 336 18.93 -13.15 -0.74
CA PHE A 336 18.31 -11.84 -1.00
C PHE A 336 18.48 -10.86 0.17
N LYS A 337 18.79 -11.36 1.38
CA LYS A 337 19.16 -10.55 2.54
C LYS A 337 20.50 -9.86 2.35
N GLU A 338 21.55 -10.50 1.82
CA GLU A 338 22.83 -9.78 1.58
C GLU A 338 22.70 -8.65 0.53
N VAL A 339 21.70 -8.73 -0.36
CA VAL A 339 21.34 -7.66 -1.30
C VAL A 339 20.53 -6.56 -0.60
N CYS A 340 19.77 -6.87 0.46
CA CYS A 340 18.93 -5.94 1.21
C CYS A 340 19.55 -5.40 2.52
N VAL A 341 20.62 -6.00 3.06
CA VAL A 341 21.14 -5.80 4.45
C VAL A 341 22.50 -5.07 4.51
N ASN A 342 22.92 -4.41 3.43
CA ASN A 342 23.76 -3.20 3.55
C ASN A 342 22.98 -1.85 3.43
N PRO A 343 21.91 -1.59 4.22
CA PRO A 343 21.20 -0.32 4.30
C PRO A 343 21.57 0.43 5.58
N SER A 344 22.86 0.64 5.86
CA SER A 344 23.28 1.41 7.04
C SER A 344 22.95 2.91 6.95
N THR A 345 22.10 3.37 6.01
CA THR A 345 21.65 4.77 5.98
C THR A 345 20.30 4.95 5.27
N ILE A 346 19.21 4.35 5.76
CA ILE A 346 17.86 4.78 5.35
C ILE A 346 17.09 5.26 6.58
N LEU A 347 17.46 6.47 7.00
CA LEU A 347 16.55 7.37 7.67
C LEU A 347 16.61 8.71 6.92
N CYS A 348 15.44 9.31 6.72
CA CYS A 348 15.23 10.73 6.39
C CYS A 348 15.06 11.10 4.91
N SER A 349 14.24 12.13 4.73
CA SER A 349 13.51 12.61 3.55
C SER A 349 14.36 13.22 2.42
N THR A 350 15.43 12.55 2.00
CA THR A 350 16.34 12.93 0.89
C THR A 350 16.50 11.82 -0.16
N CYS A 351 15.51 10.93 -0.26
CA CYS A 351 15.61 9.57 -0.82
C CYS A 351 16.21 9.47 -2.25
N ALA A 352 15.99 10.42 -3.17
CA ALA A 352 16.55 10.30 -4.52
C ALA A 352 18.10 10.37 -4.58
N SER A 353 18.78 10.88 -3.53
CA SER A 353 20.24 11.07 -3.55
C SER A 353 21.07 9.86 -3.11
N HIS A 354 20.47 8.99 -2.28
CA HIS A 354 21.13 7.82 -1.69
C HIS A 354 20.94 6.58 -2.58
N ASP A 355 19.72 6.38 -3.11
CA ASP A 355 19.39 5.25 -3.99
C ASP A 355 20.33 5.11 -5.19
N VAL A 356 20.70 6.23 -5.84
CA VAL A 356 21.61 6.27 -6.99
C VAL A 356 23.03 5.86 -6.60
N LYS A 357 23.50 6.28 -5.42
CA LYS A 357 24.83 5.92 -4.93
C LYS A 357 24.88 4.44 -4.58
N ASP A 358 23.83 3.93 -3.97
CA ASP A 358 23.75 2.53 -3.54
C ASP A 358 23.63 1.60 -4.75
N ILE A 359 22.79 1.94 -5.74
CA ILE A 359 22.69 1.25 -7.03
C ILE A 359 24.05 1.20 -7.72
N LEU A 360 24.73 2.35 -7.89
CA LEU A 360 26.03 2.37 -8.57
C LEU A 360 27.13 1.67 -7.78
N THR A 361 27.11 1.77 -6.45
CA THR A 361 28.08 1.09 -5.59
C THR A 361 27.90 -0.42 -5.65
N TYR A 362 26.65 -0.91 -5.65
CA TYR A 362 26.33 -2.31 -5.83
C TYR A 362 26.76 -2.80 -7.23
N MET A 363 26.32 -2.12 -8.29
CA MET A 363 26.63 -2.51 -9.67
C MET A 363 28.13 -2.51 -9.97
N HIS A 364 28.90 -1.58 -9.40
CA HIS A 364 30.36 -1.56 -9.58
C HIS A 364 31.13 -2.50 -8.66
N LYS A 365 30.48 -3.11 -7.65
CA LYS A 365 31.07 -4.14 -6.78
C LYS A 365 30.72 -5.56 -7.25
N SER A 366 29.52 -5.78 -7.78
CA SER A 366 29.07 -7.07 -8.29
C SER A 366 29.47 -7.22 -9.76
N THR A 367 30.55 -7.94 -10.02
CA THR A 367 30.97 -8.33 -11.37
C THR A 367 29.88 -9.09 -12.11
N TYR A 368 29.23 -10.04 -11.42
CA TYR A 368 28.11 -10.82 -11.94
C TYR A 368 26.95 -9.93 -12.44
N SER A 369 26.47 -9.00 -11.60
CA SER A 369 25.35 -8.12 -11.96
C SER A 369 25.72 -7.14 -13.07
N MET A 370 26.97 -6.67 -13.12
CA MET A 370 27.45 -5.75 -14.14
C MET A 370 27.58 -6.42 -15.52
N GLU A 371 28.05 -7.67 -15.58
CA GLU A 371 28.15 -8.45 -16.83
C GLU A 371 26.75 -8.70 -17.43
N HIS A 372 25.81 -9.21 -16.62
CA HIS A 372 24.43 -9.40 -17.07
C HIS A 372 23.75 -8.08 -17.50
N PHE A 373 24.05 -6.98 -16.80
CA PHE A 373 23.59 -5.64 -17.18
C PHE A 373 24.16 -5.19 -18.52
N ASP A 374 25.45 -5.38 -18.77
CA ASP A 374 26.08 -5.00 -20.02
C ASP A 374 25.62 -5.84 -21.22
N ASP A 375 25.34 -7.12 -21.01
CA ASP A 375 24.69 -7.98 -22.00
C ASP A 375 23.27 -7.49 -22.32
N ALA A 376 22.47 -7.21 -21.29
CA ALA A 376 21.12 -6.69 -21.45
C ALA A 376 21.11 -5.32 -22.17
N ARG A 377 22.06 -4.45 -21.82
CA ARG A 377 22.29 -3.13 -22.43
C ARG A 377 22.65 -3.25 -23.91
N THR A 378 23.55 -4.17 -24.25
CA THR A 378 24.00 -4.44 -25.62
C THR A 378 22.84 -4.95 -26.48
N GLN A 379 22.06 -5.91 -25.97
CA GLN A 379 20.88 -6.42 -26.66
C GLN A 379 19.77 -5.39 -26.88
N LEU A 380 19.72 -4.33 -26.05
CA LEU A 380 18.75 -3.23 -26.16
C LEU A 380 19.31 -2.03 -26.96
N GLY A 381 20.52 -2.12 -27.50
CA GLY A 381 21.14 -1.04 -28.28
C GLY A 381 21.48 0.22 -27.48
N ILE A 382 21.63 0.12 -26.16
CA ILE A 382 21.93 1.27 -25.30
C ILE A 382 23.45 1.52 -25.33
N SER A 383 23.88 2.59 -25.98
CA SER A 383 25.30 2.85 -26.29
C SER A 383 26.20 3.12 -25.08
N HIS A 384 25.70 3.79 -24.03
CA HIS A 384 26.49 4.19 -22.87
C HIS A 384 26.00 3.53 -21.57
N GLY A 385 26.93 2.94 -20.81
CA GLY A 385 26.67 2.28 -19.53
C GLY A 385 26.60 3.22 -18.31
N LEU A 386 26.71 2.63 -17.11
CA LEU A 386 26.61 3.35 -15.84
C LEU A 386 27.83 4.24 -15.58
N VAL A 387 27.59 5.44 -15.06
CA VAL A 387 28.64 6.44 -14.78
C VAL A 387 28.93 6.49 -13.28
N LYS A 388 30.20 6.28 -12.90
CA LYS A 388 30.67 6.38 -11.50
C LYS A 388 30.53 7.80 -10.95
N ILE A 389 30.12 7.91 -9.70
CA ILE A 389 30.12 9.18 -8.96
C ILE A 389 31.54 9.46 -8.45
N GLY A 390 32.22 10.43 -9.06
CA GLY A 390 33.52 10.91 -8.57
C GLY A 390 33.41 11.64 -7.23
N LYS A 391 34.44 11.55 -6.37
CA LYS A 391 34.46 12.03 -4.98
C LYS A 391 34.33 13.57 -4.79
N THR A 392 34.29 14.38 -5.86
CA THR A 392 34.54 15.84 -5.73
C THR A 392 33.78 16.77 -6.70
N ARG A 393 32.69 16.34 -7.38
CA ARG A 393 31.91 17.25 -8.27
C ARG A 393 30.42 16.85 -8.30
N PHE A 394 29.48 17.80 -8.15
CA PHE A 394 28.03 17.53 -8.22
C PHE A 394 27.56 17.13 -9.64
N SER A 395 28.32 17.46 -10.69
CA SER A 395 28.00 17.11 -12.07
C SER A 395 28.07 15.60 -12.35
N THR A 396 28.97 14.87 -11.68
CA THR A 396 29.03 13.40 -11.81
C THR A 396 27.79 12.74 -11.23
N TYR A 397 27.10 13.39 -10.29
CA TYR A 397 25.84 12.93 -9.74
C TYR A 397 24.70 13.03 -10.77
N VAL A 398 24.62 14.14 -11.51
CA VAL A 398 23.62 14.33 -12.57
C VAL A 398 23.89 13.38 -13.75
N SER A 399 25.16 13.17 -14.12
CA SER A 399 25.55 12.18 -15.13
C SER A 399 25.26 10.75 -14.67
N ALA A 400 25.47 10.44 -13.39
CA ALA A 400 25.10 9.17 -12.77
C ALA A 400 23.58 8.93 -12.85
N VAL A 401 22.76 9.88 -12.39
CA VAL A 401 21.30 9.82 -12.50
C VAL A 401 20.83 9.64 -13.94
N SER A 402 21.42 10.40 -14.87
CA SER A 402 21.09 10.31 -16.30
C SER A 402 21.53 8.97 -16.89
N SER A 403 22.64 8.40 -16.43
CA SER A 403 23.09 7.06 -16.83
C SER A 403 22.14 5.96 -16.32
N ILE A 404 21.66 6.07 -15.08
CA ILE A 404 20.67 5.13 -14.53
C ILE A 404 19.34 5.24 -15.29
N LYS A 405 18.83 6.45 -15.52
CA LYS A 405 17.58 6.68 -16.26
C LYS A 405 17.64 6.13 -17.68
N ARG A 406 18.76 6.35 -18.39
CA ARG A 406 18.99 5.81 -19.73
C ARG A 406 19.08 4.29 -19.73
N CYS A 407 19.69 3.71 -18.70
CA CYS A 407 19.87 2.27 -18.58
C CYS A 407 18.73 1.57 -17.83
N LEU A 408 17.64 2.29 -17.51
CA LEU A 408 16.49 1.71 -16.80
C LEU A 408 15.90 0.51 -17.54
N PRO A 409 15.78 0.49 -18.88
CA PRO A 409 15.32 -0.72 -19.59
C PRO A 409 16.28 -1.91 -19.45
N ALA A 410 17.59 -1.67 -19.30
CA ALA A 410 18.57 -2.73 -19.05
C ALA A 410 18.47 -3.24 -17.60
N PHE A 411 18.25 -2.34 -16.63
CA PHE A 411 17.93 -2.72 -15.25
C PHE A 411 16.65 -3.56 -15.18
N GLU A 412 15.56 -3.10 -15.80
CA GLU A 412 14.31 -3.86 -15.88
C GLU A 412 14.54 -5.24 -16.49
N LYS A 413 15.37 -5.34 -17.53
CA LYS A 413 15.70 -6.61 -18.18
C LYS A 413 16.46 -7.58 -17.29
N ILE A 414 17.31 -7.10 -16.37
CA ILE A 414 18.07 -7.96 -15.43
C ILE A 414 17.37 -8.19 -14.08
N THR A 415 16.57 -7.23 -13.59
CA THR A 415 15.79 -7.37 -12.34
C THR A 415 14.50 -8.17 -12.54
N CYS A 416 14.09 -8.42 -13.79
CA CYS A 416 12.86 -9.12 -14.14
C CYS A 416 12.81 -10.63 -13.83
N ASN A 417 13.77 -11.22 -13.10
CA ASN A 417 13.93 -12.68 -13.17
C ASN A 417 13.23 -13.53 -12.10
N GLU A 418 12.82 -13.03 -10.94
CA GLU A 418 12.23 -13.89 -9.89
C GLU A 418 10.90 -13.40 -9.29
N ALA A 419 10.80 -12.11 -8.93
CA ALA A 419 9.60 -11.52 -8.33
C ALA A 419 8.50 -11.12 -9.36
N LEU A 420 8.86 -11.07 -10.65
CA LEU A 420 7.98 -10.63 -11.74
C LEU A 420 6.65 -11.40 -11.87
N PRO A 421 6.59 -12.75 -11.75
CA PRO A 421 5.31 -13.46 -11.81
C PRO A 421 4.36 -13.05 -10.67
N PHE A 422 4.85 -12.96 -9.43
CA PHE A 422 4.05 -12.55 -8.27
C PHE A 422 3.58 -11.09 -8.42
N ALA A 423 4.50 -10.16 -8.75
CA ALA A 423 4.15 -8.74 -8.92
C ALA A 423 3.12 -8.51 -10.04
N ARG A 424 3.23 -9.23 -11.17
CA ARG A 424 2.24 -9.18 -12.26
C ARG A 424 0.89 -9.73 -11.81
N ALA A 425 0.88 -10.84 -11.07
CA ALA A 425 -0.34 -11.42 -10.53
C ALA A 425 -1.05 -10.46 -9.57
N ILE A 426 -0.33 -9.85 -8.62
CA ILE A 426 -0.88 -8.82 -7.70
C ILE A 426 -1.56 -7.72 -8.52
N LYS A 427 -0.82 -7.10 -9.45
CA LYS A 427 -1.35 -5.99 -10.26
C LYS A 427 -2.63 -6.35 -11.02
N CYS A 428 -2.73 -7.58 -11.54
CA CYS A 428 -3.95 -8.05 -12.20
C CYS A 428 -5.08 -8.28 -11.19
N LEU A 429 -4.77 -8.88 -10.05
CA LEU A 429 -5.72 -9.26 -9.02
C LEU A 429 -6.24 -8.06 -8.21
N GLU A 430 -5.55 -6.93 -8.22
CA GLU A 430 -6.03 -5.68 -7.62
C GLU A 430 -7.28 -5.11 -8.31
N SER A 431 -7.62 -5.63 -9.50
CA SER A 431 -8.83 -5.23 -10.20
C SER A 431 -10.09 -5.50 -9.37
N ALA A 432 -11.05 -4.57 -9.41
CA ALA A 432 -12.37 -4.79 -8.82
C ALA A 432 -13.18 -5.88 -9.56
N HIS A 433 -12.75 -6.22 -10.78
CA HIS A 433 -13.36 -7.26 -11.61
C HIS A 433 -12.72 -8.63 -11.45
N SER A 434 -11.69 -8.76 -10.60
CA SER A 434 -11.09 -10.06 -10.28
C SER A 434 -12.15 -11.01 -9.71
N THR A 435 -12.11 -12.26 -10.16
CA THR A 435 -12.98 -13.33 -9.67
C THR A 435 -12.17 -14.37 -8.90
N PRO A 436 -12.81 -15.19 -8.05
CA PRO A 436 -12.12 -16.30 -7.40
C PRO A 436 -11.47 -17.28 -8.39
N SER A 437 -12.03 -17.45 -9.60
CA SER A 437 -11.41 -18.23 -10.68
C SER A 437 -10.06 -17.63 -11.11
N ASP A 438 -10.02 -16.31 -11.31
CA ASP A 438 -8.81 -15.61 -11.75
C ASP A 438 -7.68 -15.74 -10.72
N VAL A 439 -7.99 -15.76 -9.42
CA VAL A 439 -7.00 -16.01 -8.35
C VAL A 439 -6.29 -17.34 -8.55
N TYR A 440 -7.04 -18.41 -8.80
CA TYR A 440 -6.47 -19.73 -9.03
C TYR A 440 -5.64 -19.75 -10.33
N VAL A 441 -6.14 -19.12 -11.40
CA VAL A 441 -5.41 -19.01 -12.68
C VAL A 441 -4.08 -18.28 -12.53
N PHE A 442 -4.07 -17.13 -11.86
CA PHE A 442 -2.85 -16.35 -11.65
C PHE A 442 -1.86 -17.09 -10.76
N TRP A 443 -2.33 -17.86 -9.77
CA TRP A 443 -1.45 -18.69 -8.97
C TRP A 443 -0.81 -19.82 -9.78
N LEU A 444 -1.60 -20.54 -10.60
CA LEU A 444 -1.06 -21.54 -11.53
C LEU A 444 -0.06 -20.92 -12.50
N ALA A 445 -0.31 -19.69 -12.97
CA ALA A 445 0.60 -18.96 -13.84
C ALA A 445 1.92 -18.59 -13.13
N ILE A 446 1.87 -18.19 -11.85
CA ILE A 446 3.07 -17.98 -11.03
C ILE A 446 3.88 -19.28 -10.97
N MET A 447 3.25 -20.38 -10.53
CA MET A 447 3.91 -21.68 -10.35
C MET A 447 4.53 -22.19 -11.65
N ALA A 448 3.78 -22.15 -12.75
CA ALA A 448 4.28 -22.57 -14.06
C ALA A 448 5.43 -21.69 -14.57
N THR A 449 5.41 -20.38 -14.25
CA THR A 449 6.47 -19.46 -14.64
C THR A 449 7.74 -19.69 -13.84
N LEU A 450 7.63 -19.86 -12.52
CA LEU A 450 8.76 -20.21 -11.65
C LEU A 450 9.42 -21.50 -12.14
N GLU A 451 8.60 -22.53 -12.38
CA GLU A 451 9.11 -23.83 -12.78
C GLU A 451 9.84 -23.82 -14.13
N ARG A 452 9.24 -23.18 -15.14
CA ARG A 452 9.89 -23.00 -16.44
C ARG A 452 11.25 -22.33 -16.30
N ARG A 453 11.36 -21.36 -15.39
CA ARG A 453 12.60 -20.61 -15.18
C ARG A 453 13.64 -21.43 -14.42
N PHE A 454 13.22 -22.22 -13.44
CA PHE A 454 14.10 -23.12 -12.69
C PHE A 454 14.66 -24.26 -13.56
N ILE A 455 13.81 -24.93 -14.36
CA ILE A 455 14.25 -26.00 -15.27
C ILE A 455 15.21 -25.51 -16.34
N GLN A 456 14.94 -24.33 -16.90
CA GLN A 456 15.77 -23.78 -17.97
C GLN A 456 17.11 -23.21 -17.45
N GLN A 457 17.38 -23.27 -16.13
CA GLN A 457 18.51 -22.63 -15.45
C GLN A 457 18.76 -21.19 -15.92
N ARG A 458 17.70 -20.48 -16.31
CA ARG A 458 17.79 -19.08 -16.77
C ARG A 458 18.08 -18.11 -15.62
N ILE A 459 18.02 -18.63 -14.40
CA ILE A 459 18.27 -17.93 -13.18
C ILE A 459 19.38 -18.72 -12.47
N HIS A 460 20.57 -18.14 -12.34
CA HIS A 460 21.72 -18.78 -11.69
C HIS A 460 21.59 -18.76 -10.16
N LEU A 461 20.46 -19.23 -9.63
CA LEU A 461 20.26 -19.39 -8.18
C LEU A 461 20.82 -20.73 -7.70
N PRO A 462 21.34 -20.78 -6.46
CA PRO A 462 21.63 -22.04 -5.79
C PRO A 462 20.39 -22.94 -5.70
N ILE A 463 20.59 -24.26 -5.79
CA ILE A 463 19.50 -25.25 -5.71
C ILE A 463 18.70 -25.10 -4.42
N HIS A 464 19.37 -24.85 -3.28
CA HIS A 464 18.68 -24.68 -2.01
C HIS A 464 17.76 -23.46 -1.99
N THR A 465 18.17 -22.34 -2.61
CA THR A 465 17.33 -21.14 -2.77
C THR A 465 16.11 -21.42 -3.63
N ILE A 466 16.28 -22.16 -4.73
CA ILE A 466 15.17 -22.57 -5.61
C ILE A 466 14.18 -23.42 -4.83
N GLU A 467 14.66 -24.39 -4.04
CA GLU A 467 13.80 -25.21 -3.18
C GLU A 467 13.10 -24.37 -2.09
N SER A 468 13.76 -23.37 -1.52
CA SER A 468 13.13 -22.42 -0.58
C SER A 468 12.04 -21.58 -1.24
N ILE A 469 12.27 -21.05 -2.45
CA ILE A 469 11.25 -20.30 -3.19
C ILE A 469 10.06 -21.20 -3.53
N ARG A 470 10.30 -22.45 -3.95
CA ARG A 470 9.24 -23.45 -4.17
C ARG A 470 8.47 -23.73 -2.88
N ALA A 471 9.15 -23.92 -1.77
CA ALA A 471 8.54 -24.16 -0.47
C ALA A 471 7.65 -22.99 -0.03
N ILE A 472 8.12 -21.75 -0.19
CA ILE A 472 7.33 -20.54 0.11
C ILE A 472 6.09 -20.46 -0.79
N ALA A 473 6.26 -20.66 -2.09
CA ALA A 473 5.14 -20.60 -3.04
C ALA A 473 4.09 -21.69 -2.76
N ASN A 474 4.53 -22.91 -2.40
CA ASN A 474 3.64 -24.02 -2.02
C ASN A 474 2.95 -23.76 -0.68
N GLN A 475 3.68 -23.27 0.32
CA GLN A 475 3.10 -22.90 1.62
C GLN A 475 1.97 -21.89 1.42
N ARG A 476 2.22 -20.80 0.70
CA ARG A 476 1.22 -19.74 0.47
C ARG A 476 0.07 -20.19 -0.42
N PHE A 477 0.33 -21.08 -1.38
CA PHE A 477 -0.73 -21.73 -2.13
C PHE A 477 -1.68 -22.49 -1.20
N ASN A 478 -1.12 -23.30 -0.30
CA ASN A 478 -1.90 -24.10 0.62
C ASN A 478 -2.68 -23.21 1.59
N GLU A 479 -2.04 -22.21 2.19
CA GLU A 479 -2.70 -21.26 3.10
C GLU A 479 -3.90 -20.55 2.45
N LEU A 480 -3.77 -20.13 1.18
CA LEU A 480 -4.82 -19.41 0.45
C LEU A 480 -5.89 -20.35 -0.14
N ILE A 481 -5.49 -21.50 -0.69
CA ILE A 481 -6.33 -22.36 -1.54
C ILE A 481 -6.82 -23.62 -0.81
N GLU A 482 -5.94 -24.31 -0.07
CA GLU A 482 -6.20 -25.67 0.50
C GLU A 482 -6.58 -25.65 1.99
N GLU A 483 -6.03 -24.74 2.79
CA GLU A 483 -6.35 -24.58 4.22
C GLU A 483 -7.64 -23.75 4.43
N GLY A 484 -8.25 -23.27 3.34
CA GLY A 484 -9.58 -22.67 3.36
C GLY A 484 -10.66 -23.76 3.47
N PRO A 485 -11.68 -23.61 4.33
CA PRO A 485 -12.61 -24.69 4.69
C PRO A 485 -13.53 -25.21 3.56
N ASP A 486 -13.36 -24.78 2.30
CA ASP A 486 -14.32 -24.99 1.21
C ASP A 486 -13.76 -25.06 -0.21
N ASP A 487 -12.44 -25.01 -0.44
CA ASP A 487 -11.86 -25.13 -1.81
C ASP A 487 -12.50 -24.20 -2.86
N LYS A 488 -13.04 -23.08 -2.40
CA LYS A 488 -13.89 -22.14 -3.15
C LYS A 488 -13.24 -21.58 -4.42
N TYR A 489 -11.92 -21.44 -4.41
CA TYR A 489 -11.13 -21.02 -5.56
C TYR A 489 -11.09 -22.10 -6.66
N ILE A 490 -10.92 -23.37 -6.26
CA ILE A 490 -10.95 -24.52 -7.17
C ILE A 490 -12.36 -24.69 -7.75
N ALA A 491 -13.41 -24.54 -6.92
CA ALA A 491 -14.78 -24.58 -7.39
C ALA A 491 -15.09 -23.48 -8.40
N ALA A 492 -14.68 -22.24 -8.11
CA ALA A 492 -14.85 -21.13 -9.05
C ALA A 492 -14.10 -21.36 -10.36
N PHE A 493 -12.87 -21.90 -10.30
CA PHE A 493 -12.10 -22.26 -11.48
C PHE A 493 -12.77 -23.37 -12.31
N PHE A 494 -13.31 -24.40 -11.67
CA PHE A 494 -14.06 -25.46 -12.36
C PHE A 494 -15.35 -24.93 -13.00
N LEU A 495 -16.07 -24.05 -12.30
CA LEU A 495 -17.31 -23.40 -12.74
C LEU A 495 -17.09 -22.24 -13.71
N ASP A 496 -15.85 -22.03 -14.16
CA ASP A 496 -15.51 -21.08 -15.20
C ASP A 496 -15.45 -21.79 -16.56
N ILE A 497 -16.40 -21.48 -17.45
CA ILE A 497 -16.47 -22.13 -18.75
C ILE A 497 -15.26 -21.83 -19.66
N ARG A 498 -14.51 -20.76 -19.35
CA ARG A 498 -13.24 -20.43 -20.03
C ARG A 498 -12.17 -21.48 -19.73
N MET A 499 -12.25 -22.11 -18.56
CA MET A 499 -11.25 -23.03 -18.02
C MET A 499 -11.63 -24.51 -18.16
N GLN A 500 -12.86 -24.80 -18.56
CA GLN A 500 -13.42 -26.16 -18.61
C GLN A 500 -12.68 -27.13 -19.55
N ASN A 501 -12.05 -26.62 -20.63
CA ASN A 501 -11.23 -27.43 -21.54
C ASN A 501 -9.75 -27.49 -21.12
N SER A 502 -9.39 -26.89 -19.98
CA SER A 502 -8.02 -26.90 -19.48
C SER A 502 -7.55 -28.34 -19.25
N SER A 503 -6.31 -28.63 -19.65
CA SER A 503 -5.68 -29.94 -19.49
C SER A 503 -5.63 -30.40 -18.03
N ILE A 504 -5.79 -29.49 -17.07
CA ILE A 504 -5.77 -29.74 -15.62
C ILE A 504 -6.92 -30.63 -15.12
N PHE A 505 -8.01 -30.76 -15.88
CA PHE A 505 -9.17 -31.59 -15.52
C PHE A 505 -9.18 -32.96 -16.23
N TRP A 506 -8.15 -33.27 -17.02
CA TRP A 506 -8.10 -34.53 -17.76
C TRP A 506 -7.62 -35.67 -16.85
N PRO A 507 -8.23 -36.88 -16.89
CA PRO A 507 -7.89 -38.00 -16.00
C PRO A 507 -6.43 -38.45 -16.03
N HIS A 508 -5.68 -38.09 -17.07
CA HIS A 508 -4.26 -38.41 -17.25
C HIS A 508 -3.31 -37.27 -16.85
N VAL A 509 -3.84 -36.14 -16.43
CA VAL A 509 -3.09 -35.06 -15.79
C VAL A 509 -3.62 -34.95 -14.37
N PRO A 510 -3.24 -35.88 -13.47
CA PRO A 510 -3.44 -35.59 -12.07
C PRO A 510 -2.64 -34.31 -11.79
N LEU A 511 -3.13 -33.42 -10.93
CA LEU A 511 -2.31 -32.30 -10.42
C LEU A 511 -0.93 -32.81 -9.91
N MET A 512 -0.87 -34.09 -9.50
CA MET A 512 0.36 -34.84 -9.24
C MET A 512 1.29 -35.07 -10.45
N GLY A 513 0.79 -35.29 -11.67
CA GLY A 513 1.58 -35.67 -12.84
C GLY A 513 2.45 -34.54 -13.38
N LEU A 514 1.99 -33.29 -13.28
CA LEU A 514 2.85 -32.13 -13.51
C LEU A 514 3.93 -32.07 -12.42
N CYS A 515 3.56 -32.16 -11.14
CA CYS A 515 4.52 -32.13 -10.01
C CYS A 515 5.59 -33.25 -10.06
N PHE A 516 5.22 -34.47 -10.45
CA PHE A 516 6.17 -35.60 -10.54
C PHE A 516 7.09 -35.53 -11.77
N SER A 517 6.58 -35.09 -12.92
CA SER A 517 7.41 -34.86 -14.13
C SER A 517 8.46 -33.77 -13.93
N LEU A 518 8.28 -32.93 -12.91
CA LEU A 518 9.08 -31.76 -12.60
C LEU A 518 10.02 -31.96 -11.38
N GLY A 519 10.05 -33.17 -10.80
CA GLY A 519 10.98 -33.53 -9.72
C GLY A 519 10.60 -33.03 -8.33
N TRP A 520 9.33 -32.70 -8.09
CA TRP A 520 8.87 -32.17 -6.79
C TRP A 520 8.45 -33.33 -5.88
N HIS A 521 9.04 -33.44 -4.68
CA HIS A 521 8.71 -34.51 -3.74
C HIS A 521 7.40 -34.24 -2.97
N PRO A 522 6.45 -35.19 -2.89
CA PRO A 522 5.08 -34.95 -2.50
C PRO A 522 4.79 -35.51 -1.10
N ALA A 523 5.52 -35.06 -0.08
CA ALA A 523 5.19 -35.45 1.29
C ALA A 523 3.85 -34.84 1.75
N SER A 524 3.43 -33.72 1.14
CA SER A 524 2.20 -32.98 1.49
C SER A 524 1.02 -33.19 0.52
N LEU A 525 1.25 -33.83 -0.65
CA LEU A 525 0.22 -34.09 -1.69
C LEU A 525 -0.42 -35.50 -1.55
N LEU A 526 -0.18 -36.20 -0.45
CA LEU A 526 -0.79 -37.52 -0.16
C LEU A 526 -2.28 -37.43 0.18
N ASN A 527 -2.80 -36.23 0.42
CA ASN A 527 -4.24 -35.97 0.39
C ASN A 527 -4.55 -35.38 -1.00
N PRO A 528 -5.32 -36.07 -1.86
CA PRO A 528 -5.70 -35.47 -3.14
C PRO A 528 -6.41 -34.15 -2.88
N PRO A 529 -6.25 -33.13 -3.74
CA PRO A 529 -7.11 -31.95 -3.68
C PRO A 529 -8.55 -32.46 -3.65
N SER A 530 -9.26 -32.02 -2.63
CA SER A 530 -10.71 -32.00 -2.54
C SER A 530 -11.35 -32.12 -3.93
N ASN A 531 -12.02 -33.24 -4.19
CA ASN A 531 -12.72 -33.49 -5.45
C ASN A 531 -13.54 -32.24 -5.80
N PRO A 532 -13.25 -31.50 -6.89
CA PRO A 532 -13.96 -30.26 -7.23
C PRO A 532 -15.48 -30.46 -7.33
N LEU A 533 -15.91 -31.70 -7.63
CA LEU A 533 -17.31 -32.09 -7.68
C LEU A 533 -17.98 -32.16 -6.30
N ALA A 534 -17.20 -32.27 -5.22
CA ALA A 534 -17.69 -32.30 -3.84
C ALA A 534 -17.91 -30.91 -3.24
N VAL A 535 -17.37 -29.85 -3.86
CA VAL A 535 -17.41 -28.49 -3.33
C VAL A 535 -18.79 -27.83 -3.47
N PRO A 536 -19.45 -27.81 -4.64
CA PRO A 536 -20.79 -27.22 -4.76
C PRO A 536 -21.82 -27.83 -3.80
N PRO A 537 -21.86 -29.17 -3.58
CA PRO A 537 -22.69 -29.77 -2.53
C PRO A 537 -22.41 -29.27 -1.11
N ARG A 538 -21.14 -29.02 -0.74
CA ARG A 538 -20.78 -28.48 0.59
C ARG A 538 -21.23 -27.04 0.75
N MET A 539 -20.99 -26.21 -0.27
CA MET A 539 -21.47 -24.83 -0.31
C MET A 539 -22.99 -24.76 -0.20
N LEU A 540 -23.70 -25.64 -0.90
CA LEU A 540 -25.15 -25.73 -0.84
C LEU A 540 -25.64 -26.06 0.57
N LYS A 541 -25.01 -27.03 1.26
CA LYS A 541 -25.38 -27.35 2.65
C LYS A 541 -25.30 -26.13 3.57
N ARG A 542 -24.32 -25.25 3.38
CA ARG A 542 -24.19 -24.01 4.17
C ARG A 542 -25.24 -22.94 3.84
N GLU A 543 -25.77 -22.92 2.61
CA GLU A 543 -26.91 -22.05 2.25
C GLU A 543 -28.14 -22.41 3.08
N TYR A 544 -28.42 -23.70 3.24
CA TYR A 544 -29.50 -24.18 4.08
C TYR A 544 -29.11 -24.06 5.56
N GLY A 545 -27.95 -24.57 5.99
CA GLY A 545 -27.52 -24.58 7.40
C GLY A 545 -27.79 -25.91 8.09
N ASP A 546 -27.29 -26.07 9.32
CA ASP A 546 -27.18 -27.38 10.01
C ASP A 546 -28.30 -27.67 11.05
N THR A 547 -29.32 -26.82 11.19
CA THR A 547 -30.30 -26.94 12.29
C THR A 547 -31.46 -27.90 11.98
N ALA A 548 -31.83 -28.73 12.95
CA ALA A 548 -32.97 -29.66 12.91
C ALA A 548 -34.34 -28.98 12.66
N GLU A 549 -34.46 -27.67 12.87
CA GLU A 549 -35.63 -26.84 12.50
C GLU A 549 -35.84 -26.75 10.98
N MET A 550 -34.81 -27.06 10.18
CA MET A 550 -34.85 -27.09 8.71
C MET A 550 -35.24 -28.45 8.14
N LEU A 551 -36.00 -29.24 8.89
CA LEU A 551 -36.61 -30.48 8.40
C LEU A 551 -38.10 -30.30 8.08
N ASP A 552 -38.68 -29.13 8.40
CA ASP A 552 -40.08 -28.77 8.10
C ASP A 552 -40.18 -28.01 6.77
N HIS A 553 -40.54 -28.72 5.69
CA HIS A 553 -40.49 -28.28 4.29
C HIS A 553 -41.12 -26.88 4.03
N PRO A 554 -42.33 -26.55 4.51
CA PRO A 554 -42.95 -25.25 4.28
C PRO A 554 -42.19 -24.09 4.95
N LYS A 555 -41.62 -24.32 6.13
CA LYS A 555 -40.82 -23.32 6.85
C LYS A 555 -39.48 -23.07 6.16
N ILE A 556 -38.86 -24.10 5.60
CA ILE A 556 -37.61 -23.95 4.84
C ILE A 556 -37.81 -23.07 3.63
N GLN A 557 -38.89 -23.28 2.86
CA GLN A 557 -39.17 -22.46 1.68
C GLN A 557 -39.37 -20.98 2.05
N GLU A 558 -40.08 -20.70 3.16
CA GLU A 558 -40.24 -19.33 3.65
C GLU A 558 -38.92 -18.70 4.09
N ILE A 559 -38.09 -19.45 4.83
CA ILE A 559 -36.74 -19.01 5.23
C ILE A 559 -35.88 -18.73 3.99
N MET A 560 -35.92 -19.62 2.99
CA MET A 560 -35.12 -19.50 1.78
C MET A 560 -35.62 -18.37 0.86
N LYS A 561 -36.90 -18.02 0.87
CA LYS A 561 -37.40 -16.79 0.20
C LYS A 561 -36.69 -15.54 0.72
N ALA A 562 -36.38 -15.47 2.01
CA ALA A 562 -35.58 -14.37 2.57
C ALA A 562 -34.08 -14.60 2.36
N ARG A 563 -33.59 -15.83 2.61
CA ARG A 563 -32.16 -16.13 2.64
C ARG A 563 -31.52 -16.21 1.27
N ASN A 564 -32.08 -17.00 0.38
CA ASN A 564 -31.63 -17.16 -1.00
C ASN A 564 -32.83 -17.51 -1.92
N PRO A 565 -33.50 -16.47 -2.48
CA PRO A 565 -34.69 -16.67 -3.33
C PRO A 565 -34.46 -17.59 -4.51
N ARG A 566 -33.21 -17.72 -4.98
CA ARG A 566 -32.82 -18.60 -6.09
C ARG A 566 -32.91 -20.09 -5.77
N LEU A 567 -32.98 -20.43 -4.48
CA LEU A 567 -33.05 -21.79 -3.96
C LEU A 567 -34.36 -22.04 -3.19
N ALA A 568 -35.28 -21.06 -3.18
CA ALA A 568 -36.50 -21.10 -2.36
C ALA A 568 -37.48 -22.20 -2.78
N ASP A 569 -37.43 -22.64 -4.04
CA ASP A 569 -38.31 -23.67 -4.57
C ASP A 569 -37.83 -25.09 -4.21
N TYR A 570 -36.63 -25.23 -3.64
CA TYR A 570 -36.02 -26.52 -3.33
C TYR A 570 -35.88 -26.73 -1.83
N ASP A 571 -36.26 -27.91 -1.34
CA ASP A 571 -35.79 -28.39 -0.04
C ASP A 571 -34.35 -28.90 -0.10
N PRO A 572 -33.68 -29.09 1.05
CA PRO A 572 -32.27 -29.45 1.09
C PRO A 572 -31.95 -30.76 0.34
N SER A 573 -32.85 -31.76 0.37
CA SER A 573 -32.62 -33.06 -0.25
C SER A 573 -32.73 -32.96 -1.77
N SER A 574 -33.80 -32.34 -2.26
CA SER A 574 -33.99 -32.11 -3.70
C SER A 574 -32.92 -31.17 -4.28
N ALA A 575 -32.51 -30.14 -3.53
CA ALA A 575 -31.41 -29.26 -3.95
C ALA A 575 -30.08 -30.03 -4.07
N LEU A 576 -29.80 -30.94 -3.12
CA LEU A 576 -28.58 -31.74 -3.11
C LEU A 576 -28.55 -32.75 -4.26
N GLU A 577 -29.68 -33.33 -4.63
CA GLU A 577 -29.79 -34.20 -5.80
C GLU A 577 -29.64 -33.41 -7.10
N ALA A 578 -30.35 -32.28 -7.21
CA ALA A 578 -30.26 -31.38 -8.35
C ALA A 578 -28.82 -30.91 -8.58
N VAL A 579 -28.12 -30.40 -7.57
CA VAL A 579 -26.74 -29.90 -7.76
C VAL A 579 -25.79 -31.00 -8.24
N LYS A 580 -25.97 -32.26 -7.81
CA LYS A 580 -25.14 -33.37 -8.29
C LYS A 580 -25.38 -33.67 -9.76
N THR A 581 -26.65 -33.72 -10.16
CA THR A 581 -27.05 -33.97 -11.56
C THR A 581 -26.62 -32.82 -12.47
N GLU A 582 -26.92 -31.58 -12.07
CA GLU A 582 -26.54 -30.36 -12.79
C GLU A 582 -25.02 -30.23 -12.93
N LEU A 583 -24.25 -30.61 -11.89
CA LEU A 583 -22.79 -30.57 -11.93
C LEU A 583 -22.18 -31.62 -12.87
N GLN A 584 -22.79 -32.80 -12.97
CA GLN A 584 -22.41 -33.81 -13.96
C GLN A 584 -22.73 -33.34 -15.39
N ALA A 585 -23.92 -32.77 -15.60
CA ALA A 585 -24.31 -32.20 -16.90
C ALA A 585 -23.37 -31.04 -17.29
N TYR A 586 -23.02 -30.17 -16.33
CA TYR A 586 -22.03 -29.12 -16.51
C TYR A 586 -20.68 -29.71 -16.93
N ALA A 587 -20.16 -30.70 -16.19
CA ALA A 587 -18.88 -31.33 -16.50
C ALA A 587 -18.82 -31.92 -17.93
N LYS A 588 -19.96 -32.40 -18.44
CA LYS A 588 -20.10 -32.97 -19.78
C LYS A 588 -20.42 -31.93 -20.88
N ARG A 589 -20.60 -30.65 -20.54
CA ARG A 589 -21.14 -29.60 -21.44
C ARG A 589 -22.47 -29.99 -22.07
N GLU A 590 -23.33 -30.65 -21.31
CA GLU A 590 -24.71 -30.90 -21.74
C GLU A 590 -25.52 -29.61 -21.64
N LYS A 591 -26.62 -29.50 -22.40
CA LYS A 591 -27.54 -28.37 -22.30
C LYS A 591 -28.05 -28.23 -20.84
N PRO A 592 -28.10 -27.03 -20.27
CA PRO A 592 -27.87 -25.70 -20.89
C PRO A 592 -26.42 -25.16 -20.76
N PHE A 593 -25.48 -25.97 -20.29
CA PHE A 593 -24.09 -25.59 -20.02
C PHE A 593 -23.18 -25.57 -21.26
N ASP A 594 -23.70 -26.01 -22.42
CA ASP A 594 -23.07 -25.89 -23.75
C ASP A 594 -23.02 -24.44 -24.26
N ARG A 595 -23.70 -23.50 -23.58
CA ARG A 595 -23.75 -22.08 -23.93
C ARG A 595 -22.35 -21.44 -23.94
N SER A 596 -21.96 -20.86 -25.07
CA SER A 596 -20.72 -20.07 -25.18
C SER A 596 -20.80 -18.71 -24.47
N LEU A 597 -19.66 -18.24 -23.93
CA LEU A 597 -19.51 -16.89 -23.38
C LEU A 597 -19.54 -15.86 -24.51
N ARG A 598 -20.42 -14.86 -24.43
CA ARG A 598 -20.48 -13.79 -25.45
C ARG A 598 -19.43 -12.70 -25.19
N PRO A 599 -18.98 -11.98 -26.24
CA PRO A 599 -18.12 -10.81 -26.04
C PRO A 599 -18.75 -9.79 -25.08
N GLY A 600 -17.96 -9.27 -24.15
CA GLY A 600 -18.43 -8.33 -23.11
C GLY A 600 -19.30 -8.95 -22.00
N GLU A 601 -19.60 -10.24 -22.03
CA GLU A 601 -20.35 -10.93 -20.98
C GLU A 601 -19.42 -11.35 -19.84
N THR A 602 -19.77 -11.01 -18.60
CA THR A 602 -19.03 -11.49 -17.43
C THR A 602 -19.42 -12.93 -17.10
N MET A 603 -18.58 -13.65 -16.35
CA MET A 603 -18.90 -15.02 -15.91
C MET A 603 -20.16 -15.05 -15.02
N ARG A 604 -20.39 -14.00 -14.23
CA ARG A 604 -21.64 -13.81 -13.48
C ARG A 604 -22.85 -13.71 -14.41
N ASP A 605 -22.77 -12.87 -15.44
CA ASP A 605 -23.87 -12.69 -16.41
C ASP A 605 -24.19 -13.99 -17.16
N TRP A 606 -23.16 -14.79 -17.44
CA TRP A 606 -23.33 -16.12 -18.03
C TRP A 606 -24.15 -17.02 -17.11
N TRP A 607 -23.78 -17.11 -15.83
CA TRP A 607 -24.52 -17.90 -14.84
C TRP A 607 -25.94 -17.39 -14.60
N VAL A 608 -26.17 -16.07 -14.58
CA VAL A 608 -27.51 -15.46 -14.50
C VAL A 608 -28.41 -15.90 -15.66
N LYS A 609 -27.86 -16.08 -16.87
CA LYS A 609 -28.64 -16.53 -18.03
C LYS A 609 -28.86 -18.04 -18.03
N VAL A 610 -27.85 -18.81 -17.64
CA VAL A 610 -27.92 -20.27 -17.57
C VAL A 610 -28.88 -20.73 -16.47
N GLN A 611 -28.90 -20.05 -15.33
CA GLN A 611 -29.82 -20.33 -14.23
C GLN A 611 -31.31 -20.30 -14.63
N LYS A 612 -31.67 -19.51 -15.65
CA LYS A 612 -33.05 -19.41 -16.14
C LYS A 612 -33.48 -20.60 -17.00
N LYS A 613 -32.57 -21.54 -17.26
CA LYS A 613 -32.81 -22.73 -18.08
C LYS A 613 -33.09 -23.92 -17.16
N GLU A 614 -33.96 -24.80 -17.63
CA GLU A 614 -34.28 -26.05 -16.95
C GLU A 614 -33.01 -26.89 -16.77
N GLY A 615 -32.84 -27.50 -15.59
CA GLY A 615 -31.66 -28.31 -15.26
C GLY A 615 -30.38 -27.51 -14.97
N ALA A 616 -30.48 -26.24 -14.57
CA ALA A 616 -29.33 -25.44 -14.12
C ALA A 616 -29.66 -24.46 -12.99
N HIS A 617 -30.71 -24.71 -12.22
CA HIS A 617 -31.24 -23.76 -11.25
C HIS A 617 -30.35 -23.68 -9.99
N VAL A 618 -29.98 -24.83 -9.44
CA VAL A 618 -29.27 -24.93 -8.15
C VAL A 618 -27.79 -24.61 -8.34
N LEU A 619 -27.13 -25.25 -9.31
CA LEU A 619 -25.75 -24.96 -9.67
C LEU A 619 -25.61 -23.53 -10.18
N GLY A 620 -26.62 -23.04 -10.93
CA GLY A 620 -26.69 -21.66 -11.37
C GLY A 620 -26.69 -20.66 -10.21
N ALA A 621 -27.44 -20.94 -9.14
CA ALA A 621 -27.46 -20.09 -7.95
C ALA A 621 -26.07 -20.00 -7.29
N LEU A 622 -25.36 -21.13 -7.17
CA LEU A 622 -24.01 -21.19 -6.60
C LEU A 622 -22.97 -20.50 -7.49
N GLY A 623 -23.07 -20.67 -8.81
CA GLY A 623 -22.22 -19.98 -9.79
C GLY A 623 -22.37 -18.46 -9.71
N ILE A 624 -23.61 -17.94 -9.69
CA ILE A 624 -23.86 -16.50 -9.52
C ILE A 624 -23.24 -15.99 -8.23
N LYS A 625 -23.40 -16.73 -7.13
CA LYS A 625 -22.83 -16.38 -5.82
C LYS A 625 -21.31 -16.25 -5.89
N LEU A 626 -20.60 -17.28 -6.38
CA LEU A 626 -19.13 -17.28 -6.49
C LEU A 626 -18.62 -16.14 -7.38
N PHE A 627 -19.25 -15.92 -8.54
CA PHE A 627 -18.83 -14.89 -9.49
C PHE A 627 -19.35 -13.49 -9.17
N SER A 628 -20.06 -13.31 -8.06
CA SER A 628 -20.38 -11.99 -7.50
C SER A 628 -19.33 -11.51 -6.48
N VAL A 629 -18.54 -12.44 -5.91
CA VAL A 629 -17.53 -12.13 -4.89
C VAL A 629 -16.32 -11.40 -5.49
N VAL A 630 -15.85 -10.37 -4.81
CA VAL A 630 -14.52 -9.76 -5.03
C VAL A 630 -13.53 -10.43 -4.08
N PRO A 631 -12.46 -11.10 -4.54
CA PRO A 631 -11.58 -11.91 -3.69
C PRO A 631 -10.42 -11.12 -3.04
N ASN A 632 -10.44 -9.78 -3.11
CA ASN A 632 -9.39 -8.91 -2.56
C ASN A 632 -10.01 -7.74 -1.79
N SER A 633 -9.25 -7.16 -0.85
CA SER A 633 -9.62 -6.00 -0.04
C SER A 633 -8.98 -4.70 -0.55
N MET A 634 -8.53 -4.66 -1.81
CA MET A 634 -7.81 -3.49 -2.38
C MET A 634 -8.64 -2.20 -2.41
N ILE A 635 -9.95 -2.30 -2.25
CA ILE A 635 -10.79 -1.12 -2.04
C ILE A 635 -10.45 -0.42 -0.72
N ASP A 636 -10.18 -1.18 0.34
CA ASP A 636 -9.78 -0.68 1.65
C ASP A 636 -8.43 0.05 1.56
N GLU A 637 -7.46 -0.50 0.83
CA GLU A 637 -6.18 0.18 0.57
C GLU A 637 -6.36 1.51 -0.18
N ARG A 638 -7.21 1.54 -1.22
CA ARG A 638 -7.53 2.79 -1.95
C ARG A 638 -8.21 3.82 -1.07
N ILE A 639 -9.06 3.38 -0.15
CA ILE A 639 -9.69 4.24 0.84
C ILE A 639 -8.66 4.74 1.84
N MET A 640 -7.75 3.89 2.32
CA MET A 640 -6.66 4.28 3.22
C MET A 640 -5.70 5.27 2.59
N SER A 641 -5.43 5.15 1.29
CA SER A 641 -4.73 6.16 0.50
C SER A 641 -5.49 7.50 0.47
N THR A 642 -6.81 7.44 0.26
CA THR A 642 -7.68 8.64 0.32
C THR A 642 -7.69 9.27 1.72
N VAL A 643 -7.73 8.45 2.78
CA VAL A 643 -7.62 8.89 4.19
C VAL A 643 -6.29 9.62 4.39
N THR A 644 -5.19 9.07 3.89
CA THR A 644 -3.86 9.69 3.99
C THR A 644 -3.80 11.04 3.28
N TRP A 645 -4.41 11.15 2.10
CA TRP A 645 -4.49 12.40 1.34
C TRP A 645 -5.35 13.47 2.05
N LEU A 646 -6.52 13.07 2.55
CA LEU A 646 -7.40 13.96 3.32
C LEU A 646 -6.73 14.40 4.62
N ASN A 647 -6.10 13.46 5.35
CA ASN A 647 -5.41 13.66 6.62
C ASN A 647 -3.95 14.14 6.45
N SER A 648 -3.76 15.17 5.62
CA SER A 648 -2.46 15.80 5.35
C SER A 648 -1.80 16.36 6.63
N PRO A 649 -0.50 16.74 6.63
CA PRO A 649 0.16 17.20 7.85
C PRO A 649 -0.51 18.46 8.44
N LYS A 650 -1.03 19.34 7.58
CA LYS A 650 -1.78 20.53 7.97
C LYS A 650 -3.18 20.20 8.52
N ARG A 651 -3.74 19.05 8.17
CA ARG A 651 -5.09 18.58 8.58
C ARG A 651 -5.05 17.36 9.50
N ALA A 652 -3.90 17.05 10.10
CA ALA A 652 -3.69 15.84 10.91
C ALA A 652 -4.56 15.76 12.18
N ARG A 653 -5.35 16.80 12.51
CA ARG A 653 -6.27 16.86 13.64
C ARG A 653 -7.73 16.54 13.29
N GLN A 654 -8.05 16.22 12.03
CA GLN A 654 -9.41 15.87 11.63
C GLN A 654 -9.95 14.67 12.44
N HIS A 655 -11.24 14.73 12.78
CA HIS A 655 -11.92 13.59 13.38
C HIS A 655 -12.11 12.49 12.33
N VAL A 656 -12.07 11.22 12.78
CA VAL A 656 -12.30 10.05 11.92
C VAL A 656 -13.66 10.13 11.24
N LYS A 657 -14.68 10.60 11.98
CA LYS A 657 -16.03 10.88 11.45
C LYS A 657 -16.00 11.84 10.25
N THR A 658 -15.21 12.91 10.31
CA THR A 658 -15.09 13.87 9.19
C THR A 658 -14.47 13.22 7.95
N LEU A 659 -13.43 12.40 8.14
CA LEU A 659 -12.79 11.67 7.05
C LEU A 659 -13.77 10.68 6.40
N ARG A 660 -14.48 9.92 7.23
CA ARG A 660 -15.54 9.01 6.79
C ARG A 660 -16.60 9.73 5.96
N ASP A 661 -17.18 10.79 6.49
CA ASP A 661 -18.31 11.48 5.88
C ASP A 661 -17.89 12.09 4.52
N HIS A 662 -16.67 12.62 4.40
CA HIS A 662 -16.11 13.09 3.13
C HIS A 662 -15.93 11.97 2.09
N ILE A 663 -15.39 10.83 2.50
CA ILE A 663 -15.17 9.70 1.59
C ILE A 663 -16.51 9.13 1.11
N LYS A 664 -17.50 9.02 2.00
CA LYS A 664 -18.84 8.54 1.67
C LYS A 664 -19.55 9.45 0.68
N ILE A 665 -19.52 10.78 0.90
CA ILE A 665 -20.10 11.74 -0.05
C ILE A 665 -19.40 11.62 -1.41
N ARG A 666 -18.06 11.57 -1.43
CA ARG A 666 -17.30 11.44 -2.68
C ARG A 666 -17.67 10.17 -3.45
N GLN A 667 -17.70 9.02 -2.77
CA GLN A 667 -18.06 7.75 -3.41
C GLN A 667 -19.51 7.74 -3.88
N TRP A 668 -20.42 8.32 -3.10
CA TRP A 668 -21.81 8.48 -3.51
C TRP A 668 -21.93 9.26 -4.81
N ASP A 669 -21.30 10.44 -4.87
CA ASP A 669 -21.34 11.31 -6.04
C ASP A 669 -20.68 10.67 -7.27
N MET A 670 -19.70 9.77 -7.07
CA MET A 670 -19.09 9.01 -8.17
C MET A 670 -20.05 8.01 -8.82
N TYR A 671 -21.05 7.54 -8.09
CA TYR A 671 -22.02 6.53 -8.55
C TYR A 671 -23.46 7.08 -8.65
N ASP A 672 -23.67 8.37 -8.37
CA ASP A 672 -24.99 8.99 -8.40
C ASP A 672 -25.60 8.90 -9.81
N GLY A 673 -26.87 8.46 -9.89
CA GLY A 673 -27.55 8.18 -11.15
C GLY A 673 -27.22 6.83 -11.82
N ILE A 674 -26.35 6.00 -11.23
CA ILE A 674 -26.07 4.64 -11.71
C ILE A 674 -26.87 3.63 -10.89
N ASP A 675 -27.64 2.78 -11.56
CA ASP A 675 -28.30 1.64 -10.93
C ASP A 675 -27.25 0.70 -10.34
N LEU A 676 -27.17 0.63 -9.01
CA LEU A 676 -26.18 -0.17 -8.27
C LEU A 676 -26.35 -1.69 -8.49
N SER A 677 -27.47 -2.13 -9.08
CA SER A 677 -27.71 -3.52 -9.45
C SER A 677 -27.20 -3.88 -10.85
N VAL A 678 -26.86 -2.88 -11.67
CA VAL A 678 -26.47 -3.03 -13.08
C VAL A 678 -24.98 -2.80 -13.25
N HIS A 679 -24.34 -3.72 -13.96
CA HIS A 679 -22.93 -3.60 -14.31
C HIS A 679 -22.74 -2.40 -15.26
N PRO A 680 -21.90 -1.39 -14.93
CA PRO A 680 -21.63 -0.30 -15.87
C PRO A 680 -20.98 -0.88 -17.13
N ARG A 681 -21.45 -0.43 -18.31
CA ARG A 681 -20.81 -0.77 -19.60
C ARG A 681 -19.45 -0.10 -19.65
N ILE A 682 -18.40 -0.82 -19.25
CA ILE A 682 -17.01 -0.38 -19.40
C ILE A 682 -16.39 -1.19 -20.54
N PHE A 683 -15.76 -0.48 -21.48
CA PHE A 683 -14.93 -1.04 -22.53
C PHE A 683 -13.92 -2.02 -21.92
N GLN A 684 -14.03 -3.30 -22.27
CA GLN A 684 -12.98 -4.27 -22.00
C GLN A 684 -11.68 -3.75 -22.59
N VAL A 685 -10.60 -3.78 -21.81
CA VAL A 685 -9.25 -3.77 -22.38
C VAL A 685 -9.14 -5.04 -23.21
N GLN A 686 -9.42 -4.92 -24.50
CA GLN A 686 -9.01 -5.87 -25.53
C GLN A 686 -7.49 -5.92 -25.46
N HIS A 687 -6.92 -6.90 -24.75
CA HIS A 687 -5.58 -7.47 -24.96
C HIS A 687 -5.31 -8.53 -23.87
N LEU A 688 -6.10 -9.60 -23.85
CA LEU A 688 -5.72 -10.87 -23.23
C LEU A 688 -5.70 -12.03 -24.25
N ASP A 689 -5.85 -11.73 -25.55
CA ASP A 689 -5.89 -12.72 -26.63
C ASP A 689 -4.53 -13.41 -26.91
N HIS A 690 -3.49 -13.11 -26.14
CA HIS A 690 -2.17 -13.75 -26.27
C HIS A 690 -1.68 -14.52 -25.03
N VAL A 691 -2.52 -14.71 -24.01
CA VAL A 691 -2.26 -15.69 -22.94
C VAL A 691 -3.18 -16.90 -23.12
N VAL A 692 -3.18 -17.46 -24.33
CA VAL A 692 -3.52 -18.87 -24.46
C VAL A 692 -2.34 -19.62 -23.84
N LEU A 693 -2.55 -20.21 -22.66
CA LEU A 693 -1.70 -21.26 -22.11
C LEU A 693 -1.71 -22.45 -23.09
N THR A 694 -1.02 -22.33 -24.21
CA THR A 694 -0.54 -23.49 -24.95
C THR A 694 0.63 -24.00 -24.15
N ILE A 695 0.36 -24.92 -23.23
CA ILE A 695 1.38 -25.80 -22.67
C ILE A 695 1.87 -26.64 -23.86
N PRO A 696 3.09 -26.44 -24.38
CA PRO A 696 3.59 -27.30 -25.44
C PRO A 696 3.87 -28.65 -24.80
N LEU A 697 3.13 -29.69 -25.18
CA LEU A 697 3.51 -31.05 -24.86
C LEU A 697 4.91 -31.32 -25.44
N PRO A 698 5.82 -31.97 -24.71
CA PRO A 698 7.08 -32.47 -25.27
C PRO A 698 6.81 -33.31 -26.52
N ALA A 699 7.62 -33.13 -27.56
CA ALA A 699 7.48 -33.77 -28.87
C ALA A 699 7.51 -35.32 -28.82
N THR A 700 7.84 -35.92 -27.67
CA THR A 700 7.89 -37.37 -27.46
C THR A 700 6.51 -38.04 -27.35
N TYR A 701 5.42 -37.28 -27.17
CA TYR A 701 4.07 -37.84 -27.00
C TYR A 701 3.16 -37.79 -28.26
N ARG A 702 3.69 -37.42 -29.43
CA ARG A 702 2.93 -37.38 -30.70
C ARG A 702 2.85 -38.71 -31.47
N LYS A 703 3.31 -39.83 -30.91
CA LYS A 703 3.12 -41.16 -31.52
C LYS A 703 2.12 -41.97 -30.70
N ASN A 704 0.84 -41.83 -31.06
CA ASN A 704 -0.30 -42.72 -30.83
C ASN A 704 -1.56 -41.91 -30.49
N ARG A 705 -2.11 -41.22 -31.50
CA ARG A 705 -3.54 -41.08 -31.77
C ARG A 705 -3.76 -40.44 -33.12
#